data_AF-A0ABF7Q833-F1
#
_entry.id   AF-A0ABF7Q833-F1
#
_cell.length_a   1.000
_cell.length_b   1.000
_cell.length_c   1.000
_cell.angle_alpha   90.00
_cell.angle_beta   90.00
_cell.angle_gamma   90.00
#
_symmetry.space_group_name_H-M   'P 1'
#
loop_
_entity.id
_entity.type
_entity.pdbx_description
1 polymer ?
#
loop_
_entity_poly.entity_id
_entity_poly.type
_entity_poly.pdbx_seq_one_letter_code
_entity_poly.pdbx_strand_id
1 'polypeptide(L)'
;MNFANFPRPSDPAPLWQGAGEPSTAGISAAPSAELAPKPRLPRPTTAPTQEAPAGLRFDFNDGCRVMLPDTGRAWRVRLSDRQTGNVLFDVDLRSGHVNSAKRYFVPFRLEVWSDDERVLRHDYDARGRDVLIQFPVGTIGDVIGWFSYAVKFKDVHQCRLTCAMGEPLIALFRSAYPDITFVTHEMVEADRFYATYSVALFFDDAEFVYQPCDFRQVGLHRTAAYILGVDPAEQPPFVALADDSRPIAEPYVCISVQATTQCKHWNNPEGWDRTVAFLRARGYRVVCIDQHPVTTRDPYRTQIPAAAEDQTGDRPLQERARWLRHAAFFIGLSSGLSWLAWASGTPVVLISGFTHPTNEFATPFRVINYHACNGCWNDAGHQFDHADALWCPRLKDTPRQFECTRLITADHVKATLLSIPGFGEGLPPSAQLPSSGVAEPTDASDAYDARAALAEPDGSSDEEPLAISELLERSLGDVHRGGFAVGLTVGAGKMLDQAAEFIAEGDRAATAGELAAAIASYMRSAAMVRTLTEADPDHPGFQRNFSVALNRIGAILFVQRDLERAHATYRASLAVAERLHAAYPNNTGYQRDLAWSHALLADVLTAESRHQEAFDHRRANTALTTQMCAAAPGESNLQRALANSYQSLGDALIPLGHGHGALAAYRVSLGLVQRALSANNQDPAWNQLSRTLLPKIRNTLLLLRQGAPAS
;
A
#
# COMPACT_ATOMS: atom_id res chain seq x y z
N MET A 1 8.76 3.42 -65.91
CA MET A 1 7.60 4.34 -65.92
C MET A 1 6.97 4.23 -64.54
N ASN A 2 7.34 4.99 -63.51
CA ASN A 2 7.51 6.44 -63.32
C ASN A 2 6.19 7.20 -63.06
N PHE A 3 6.25 8.06 -62.02
CA PHE A 3 5.31 9.10 -61.53
C PHE A 3 4.19 8.66 -60.56
N ALA A 4 3.87 9.34 -59.46
CA ALA A 4 4.32 10.57 -58.78
C ALA A 4 3.46 10.72 -57.47
N ASN A 5 3.99 11.04 -56.27
CA ASN A 5 4.20 12.39 -55.67
C ASN A 5 2.88 13.16 -55.36
N PHE A 6 2.51 13.66 -54.16
CA PHE A 6 3.14 14.47 -53.06
C PHE A 6 2.15 14.56 -51.85
N PRO A 7 2.37 15.33 -50.74
CA PRO A 7 3.55 15.61 -49.90
C PRO A 7 3.28 15.27 -48.39
N ARG A 8 4.34 15.10 -47.58
CA ARG A 8 4.26 15.13 -46.11
C ARG A 8 4.49 16.56 -45.59
N PRO A 9 3.78 17.02 -44.55
CA PRO A 9 4.13 18.26 -43.86
C PRO A 9 5.48 18.11 -43.14
N SER A 10 6.24 19.20 -43.16
CA SER A 10 7.55 19.42 -42.56
C SER A 10 7.69 18.99 -41.10
N ASP A 11 8.72 18.19 -40.82
CA ASP A 11 9.25 17.95 -39.48
C ASP A 11 9.77 19.25 -38.84
N PRO A 12 9.50 19.53 -37.56
CA PRO A 12 10.39 20.37 -36.76
C PRO A 12 11.64 19.57 -36.38
N ALA A 13 12.79 20.23 -36.45
CA ALA A 13 14.14 19.68 -36.33
C ALA A 13 14.39 18.79 -35.08
N PRO A 14 15.29 17.80 -35.16
CA PRO A 14 15.62 16.94 -34.03
C PRO A 14 16.42 17.72 -32.97
N LEU A 15 15.82 17.87 -31.80
CA LEU A 15 16.48 18.35 -30.61
C LEU A 15 17.38 17.22 -30.06
N TRP A 16 18.69 17.46 -30.16
CA TRP A 16 19.81 16.91 -29.37
C TRP A 16 20.67 15.79 -29.97
N GLN A 17 21.96 16.13 -30.12
CA GLN A 17 23.11 15.23 -30.34
C GLN A 17 24.02 15.23 -29.09
N GLY A 18 24.41 14.03 -28.64
CA GLY A 18 25.78 13.65 -28.27
C GLY A 18 26.36 14.01 -26.90
N ALA A 19 26.71 12.96 -26.11
CA ALA A 19 28.00 12.68 -25.46
C ALA A 19 27.79 11.43 -24.55
N GLY A 20 28.38 10.26 -24.78
CA GLY A 20 29.80 9.92 -24.69
C GLY A 20 29.96 8.86 -23.58
N GLU A 21 29.95 7.58 -23.93
CA GLU A 21 30.11 6.45 -22.99
C GLU A 21 31.52 6.39 -22.38
N PRO A 22 31.70 6.04 -21.10
CA PRO A 22 32.96 5.53 -20.58
C PRO A 22 32.98 4.00 -20.58
N SER A 23 34.12 3.46 -21.04
CA SER A 23 34.42 2.05 -21.19
C SER A 23 34.65 1.31 -19.87
N THR A 24 34.15 0.08 -19.79
CA THR A 24 34.38 -0.88 -18.71
C THR A 24 35.66 -1.68 -18.96
N ALA A 25 36.61 -1.64 -18.02
CA ALA A 25 37.67 -2.63 -17.91
C ALA A 25 37.33 -3.60 -16.77
N GLY A 26 37.31 -4.89 -17.09
CA GLY A 26 36.66 -5.93 -16.29
C GLY A 26 37.49 -6.57 -15.17
N ILE A 27 36.77 -7.33 -14.34
CA ILE A 27 37.29 -8.52 -13.65
C ILE A 27 36.20 -9.60 -13.78
N SER A 28 36.55 -10.67 -14.48
CA SER A 28 35.74 -11.88 -14.66
C SER A 28 35.76 -12.70 -13.37
N ALA A 29 34.59 -12.90 -12.76
CA ALA A 29 34.35 -13.95 -11.79
C ALA A 29 33.35 -14.95 -12.40
N ALA A 30 33.71 -16.23 -12.38
CA ALA A 30 32.91 -17.32 -12.94
C ALA A 30 31.50 -17.35 -12.31
N PRO A 31 30.46 -17.71 -13.09
CA PRO A 31 29.09 -17.74 -12.57
C PRO A 31 28.96 -18.87 -11.55
N SER A 32 28.82 -18.52 -10.28
CA SER A 32 28.25 -19.42 -9.29
C SER A 32 26.82 -19.73 -9.72
N ALA A 33 26.50 -21.01 -9.87
CA ALA A 33 25.13 -21.46 -10.11
C ALA A 33 24.23 -20.98 -8.97
N GLU A 34 23.47 -19.91 -9.21
CA GLU A 34 22.43 -19.46 -8.30
C GLU A 34 21.38 -20.58 -8.19
N LEU A 35 21.35 -21.23 -7.04
CA LEU A 35 20.27 -22.12 -6.63
C LEU A 35 18.96 -21.33 -6.72
N ALA A 36 18.03 -21.81 -7.54
CA ALA A 36 16.69 -21.25 -7.62
C ALA A 36 16.11 -21.06 -6.20
N PRO A 37 15.45 -19.92 -5.92
CA PRO A 37 14.95 -19.63 -4.58
C PRO A 37 13.97 -20.73 -4.13
N LYS A 38 14.22 -21.29 -2.94
CA LYS A 38 13.35 -22.32 -2.36
C LYS A 38 11.92 -21.76 -2.21
N PRO A 39 10.88 -22.54 -2.54
CA PRO A 39 9.50 -22.08 -2.40
C PRO A 39 9.18 -21.75 -0.94
N ARG A 40 8.42 -20.67 -0.72
CA ARG A 40 8.02 -20.14 0.60
C ARG A 40 7.28 -21.17 1.47
N LEU A 41 6.58 -22.11 0.84
CA LEU A 41 5.88 -23.22 1.45
C LEU A 41 6.23 -24.51 0.69
N PRO A 42 6.41 -25.65 1.37
CA PRO A 42 6.63 -26.94 0.71
C PRO A 42 5.49 -27.30 -0.25
N ARG A 43 5.87 -27.95 -1.35
CA ARG A 43 4.94 -28.49 -2.33
C ARG A 43 4.53 -29.91 -1.91
N PRO A 44 3.30 -30.34 -2.25
CA PRO A 44 2.91 -31.73 -2.06
C PRO A 44 3.71 -32.67 -2.95
N THR A 45 3.65 -33.97 -2.67
CA THR A 45 4.20 -35.01 -3.54
C THR A 45 3.59 -34.96 -4.94
N THR A 46 4.35 -35.39 -5.94
CA THR A 46 3.88 -35.46 -7.34
C THR A 46 2.72 -36.45 -7.50
N ALA A 47 2.78 -37.61 -6.82
CA ALA A 47 1.73 -38.61 -6.84
C ALA A 47 0.77 -38.41 -5.65
N PRO A 48 -0.56 -38.44 -5.87
CA PRO A 48 -1.52 -38.36 -4.77
C PRO A 48 -1.37 -39.51 -3.77
N THR A 49 -1.60 -39.24 -2.48
CA THR A 49 -1.22 -40.17 -1.40
C THR A 49 -2.16 -41.34 -1.19
N GLN A 50 -3.45 -41.23 -1.55
CA GLN A 50 -4.43 -42.28 -1.34
C GLN A 50 -4.52 -43.18 -2.57
N GLU A 51 -4.53 -44.49 -2.37
CA GLU A 51 -4.81 -45.46 -3.42
C GLU A 51 -6.32 -45.71 -3.54
N ALA A 52 -6.77 -45.94 -4.77
CA ALA A 52 -8.15 -46.24 -5.11
C ALA A 52 -8.21 -47.39 -6.15
N PRO A 53 -9.39 -48.00 -6.37
CA PRO A 53 -9.54 -49.08 -7.35
C PRO A 53 -9.04 -48.71 -8.75
N ALA A 54 -8.73 -49.73 -9.55
CA ALA A 54 -8.28 -49.58 -10.94
C ALA A 54 -6.98 -48.75 -11.11
N GLY A 55 -6.11 -48.73 -10.10
CA GLY A 55 -4.83 -48.01 -10.13
C GLY A 55 -4.94 -46.49 -9.98
N LEU A 56 -6.13 -46.00 -9.61
CA LEU A 56 -6.38 -44.59 -9.32
C LEU A 56 -5.62 -44.16 -8.06
N ARG A 57 -5.19 -42.90 -8.04
CA ARG A 57 -4.69 -42.26 -6.82
C ARG A 57 -5.36 -40.92 -6.63
N PHE A 58 -5.67 -40.56 -5.39
CA PHE A 58 -6.25 -39.26 -5.06
C PHE A 58 -5.73 -38.73 -3.72
N ASP A 59 -5.89 -37.44 -3.46
CA ASP A 59 -5.71 -36.84 -2.14
C ASP A 59 -6.34 -35.43 -2.08
N PHE A 60 -6.15 -34.78 -0.93
CA PHE A 60 -6.56 -33.40 -0.69
C PHE A 60 -5.36 -32.51 -0.34
N ASN A 61 -4.18 -32.83 -0.86
CA ASN A 61 -2.95 -32.08 -0.62
C ASN A 61 -2.85 -30.96 -1.65
N ASP A 62 -2.96 -29.70 -1.20
CA ASP A 62 -3.04 -28.53 -2.08
C ASP A 62 -4.27 -28.58 -3.01
N GLY A 63 -5.45 -28.78 -2.41
CA GLY A 63 -6.72 -28.99 -3.12
C GLY A 63 -7.02 -30.47 -3.43
N CYS A 64 -8.12 -30.75 -4.11
CA CYS A 64 -8.51 -32.11 -4.49
C CYS A 64 -7.74 -32.54 -5.74
N ARG A 65 -6.94 -33.60 -5.64
CA ARG A 65 -6.12 -34.12 -6.74
C ARG A 65 -6.50 -35.56 -7.04
N VAL A 66 -6.57 -35.91 -8.31
CA VAL A 66 -6.73 -37.29 -8.77
C VAL A 66 -5.80 -37.57 -9.94
N MET A 67 -5.19 -38.75 -9.92
CA MET A 67 -4.32 -39.28 -10.95
C MET A 67 -4.99 -40.52 -11.54
N LEU A 68 -5.11 -40.53 -12.87
CA LEU A 68 -5.80 -41.54 -13.65
C LEU A 68 -4.79 -42.32 -14.49
N PRO A 69 -4.71 -43.66 -14.35
CA PRO A 69 -3.85 -44.47 -15.21
C PRO A 69 -4.42 -44.55 -16.62
N ASP A 70 -3.55 -44.87 -17.58
CA ASP A 70 -4.00 -45.24 -18.93
C ASP A 70 -4.43 -46.71 -18.93
N THR A 71 -5.74 -46.92 -19.02
CA THR A 71 -6.37 -48.26 -19.09
C THR A 71 -6.92 -48.55 -20.48
N GLY A 72 -6.70 -47.65 -21.45
CA GLY A 72 -7.34 -47.69 -22.77
C GLY A 72 -8.83 -47.31 -22.78
N ARG A 73 -9.42 -47.01 -21.62
CA ARG A 73 -10.83 -46.58 -21.46
C ARG A 73 -10.91 -45.09 -21.13
N ALA A 74 -12.08 -44.48 -21.36
CA ALA A 74 -12.32 -43.10 -20.97
C ALA A 74 -12.67 -43.02 -19.47
N TRP A 75 -12.16 -41.98 -18.81
CA TRP A 75 -12.53 -41.61 -17.46
C TRP A 75 -13.40 -40.37 -17.49
N ARG A 76 -14.38 -40.30 -16.60
CA ARG A 76 -15.05 -39.06 -16.21
C ARG A 76 -14.71 -38.73 -14.78
N VAL A 77 -14.28 -37.50 -14.50
CA VAL A 77 -13.99 -37.02 -13.15
C VAL A 77 -14.90 -35.85 -12.82
N ARG A 78 -15.59 -35.94 -11.68
CA ARG A 78 -16.38 -34.84 -11.12
C ARG A 78 -15.90 -34.46 -9.74
N LEU A 79 -15.67 -33.16 -9.56
CA LEU A 79 -15.41 -32.52 -8.27
C LEU A 79 -16.63 -31.68 -7.91
N SER A 80 -17.21 -31.91 -6.73
CA SER A 80 -18.35 -31.15 -6.23
C SER A 80 -18.09 -30.65 -4.81
N ASP A 81 -18.74 -29.56 -4.42
CA ASP A 81 -18.81 -29.15 -3.02
C ASP A 81 -19.95 -29.92 -2.33
N ARG A 82 -19.62 -30.74 -1.32
CA ARG A 82 -20.60 -31.58 -0.62
C ARG A 82 -21.60 -30.76 0.19
N GLN A 83 -21.23 -29.56 0.64
CA GLN A 83 -22.08 -28.72 1.46
C GLN A 83 -23.13 -28.00 0.63
N THR A 84 -22.77 -27.51 -0.55
CA THR A 84 -23.68 -26.77 -1.44
C THR A 84 -24.34 -27.65 -2.50
N GLY A 85 -23.74 -28.80 -2.81
CA GLY A 85 -24.17 -29.68 -3.90
C GLY A 85 -23.74 -29.20 -5.30
N ASN A 86 -23.00 -28.08 -5.38
CA ASN A 86 -22.55 -27.53 -6.66
C ASN A 86 -21.45 -28.41 -7.29
N VAL A 87 -21.59 -28.67 -8.58
CA VAL A 87 -20.52 -29.26 -9.39
C VAL A 87 -19.51 -28.17 -9.71
N LEU A 88 -18.28 -28.34 -9.23
CA LEU A 88 -17.20 -27.37 -9.39
C LEU A 88 -16.39 -27.65 -10.68
N PHE A 89 -16.29 -28.91 -11.06
CA PHE A 89 -15.56 -29.35 -12.23
C PHE A 89 -16.06 -30.73 -12.69
N ASP A 90 -16.21 -30.95 -14.00
CA ASP A 90 -16.67 -32.20 -14.60
C ASP A 90 -15.99 -32.35 -15.98
N VAL A 91 -15.18 -33.39 -16.17
CA VAL A 91 -14.34 -33.56 -17.36
C VAL A 91 -14.19 -35.03 -17.74
N ASP A 92 -14.07 -35.29 -19.04
CA ASP A 92 -13.70 -36.58 -19.61
C ASP A 92 -12.24 -36.56 -20.09
N LEU A 93 -11.48 -37.62 -19.78
CA LEU A 93 -10.07 -37.78 -20.20
C LEU A 93 -9.63 -39.24 -20.26
N ARG A 94 -8.57 -39.53 -21.03
CA ARG A 94 -8.02 -40.90 -21.16
C ARG A 94 -7.10 -41.29 -20.00
N SER A 95 -6.28 -40.37 -19.53
CA SER A 95 -5.33 -40.56 -18.43
C SER A 95 -4.77 -39.19 -18.02
N GLY A 96 -4.06 -39.13 -16.89
CA GLY A 96 -3.38 -37.92 -16.43
C GLY A 96 -3.86 -37.42 -15.07
N HIS A 97 -3.78 -36.11 -14.84
CA HIS A 97 -4.10 -35.48 -13.56
C HIS A 97 -5.28 -34.53 -13.67
N VAL A 98 -6.16 -34.58 -12.67
CA VAL A 98 -7.18 -33.56 -12.44
C VAL A 98 -6.96 -32.97 -11.05
N ASN A 99 -6.81 -31.65 -10.98
CA ASN A 99 -6.62 -30.90 -9.75
C ASN A 99 -7.72 -29.84 -9.64
N SER A 100 -8.30 -29.65 -8.45
CA SER A 100 -9.20 -28.52 -8.22
C SER A 100 -8.48 -27.20 -8.46
N ALA A 101 -9.22 -26.19 -8.93
CA ALA A 101 -8.69 -24.84 -9.04
C ALA A 101 -8.42 -24.22 -7.66
N LYS A 102 -9.28 -24.51 -6.67
CA LYS A 102 -9.20 -23.98 -5.31
C LYS A 102 -8.32 -24.86 -4.42
N ARG A 103 -7.49 -24.20 -3.59
CA ARG A 103 -6.47 -24.80 -2.70
C ARG A 103 -6.80 -24.64 -1.21
N TYR A 104 -7.70 -23.73 -0.86
CA TYR A 104 -8.28 -23.64 0.49
C TYR A 104 -9.23 -24.81 0.77
N PHE A 105 -9.67 -24.93 2.02
CA PHE A 105 -10.61 -25.95 2.43
C PHE A 105 -11.93 -25.85 1.67
N VAL A 106 -12.25 -26.91 0.95
CA VAL A 106 -13.57 -27.17 0.40
C VAL A 106 -13.92 -28.61 0.79
N PRO A 107 -15.14 -28.88 1.29
CA PRO A 107 -15.57 -30.23 1.60
C PRO A 107 -15.90 -31.00 0.31
N PHE A 108 -14.86 -31.30 -0.47
CA PHE A 108 -14.98 -31.91 -1.80
C PHE A 108 -15.67 -33.28 -1.74
N ARG A 109 -16.50 -33.54 -2.74
CA ARG A 109 -16.90 -34.87 -3.20
C ARG A 109 -16.17 -35.14 -4.52
N LEU A 110 -15.37 -36.20 -4.54
CA LEU A 110 -14.71 -36.74 -5.73
C LEU A 110 -15.53 -37.92 -6.24
N GLU A 111 -15.95 -37.86 -7.49
CA GLU A 111 -16.54 -39.01 -8.19
C GLU A 111 -15.77 -39.28 -9.47
N VAL A 112 -15.47 -40.55 -9.73
CA VAL A 112 -14.77 -41.02 -10.92
C VAL A 112 -15.56 -42.16 -11.54
N TRP A 113 -15.77 -42.10 -12.84
CA TRP A 113 -16.38 -43.15 -13.65
C TRP A 113 -15.38 -43.66 -14.68
N SER A 114 -15.43 -44.95 -14.99
CA SER A 114 -14.84 -45.54 -16.18
C SER A 114 -15.98 -45.99 -17.08
N ASP A 115 -16.07 -45.41 -18.28
CA ASP A 115 -17.28 -45.52 -19.11
C ASP A 115 -18.54 -45.11 -18.30
N ASP A 116 -19.55 -45.99 -18.18
CA ASP A 116 -20.79 -45.74 -17.43
C ASP A 116 -20.74 -46.21 -15.95
N GLU A 117 -19.66 -46.86 -15.52
CA GLU A 117 -19.54 -47.41 -14.17
C GLU A 117 -18.81 -46.45 -13.23
N ARG A 118 -19.44 -46.10 -12.09
CA ARG A 118 -18.79 -45.27 -11.07
C ARG A 118 -17.80 -46.10 -10.25
N VAL A 119 -16.52 -45.92 -10.52
CA VAL A 119 -15.41 -46.64 -9.87
C VAL A 119 -15.00 -46.04 -8.53
N LEU A 120 -15.22 -44.74 -8.32
CA LEU A 120 -14.89 -44.05 -7.07
C LEU A 120 -15.97 -43.04 -6.72
N ARG A 121 -16.35 -43.01 -5.45
CA ARG A 121 -17.01 -41.88 -4.80
C ARG A 121 -16.37 -41.68 -3.44
N HIS A 122 -15.72 -40.55 -3.24
CA HIS A 122 -15.06 -40.19 -1.98
C HIS A 122 -15.54 -38.82 -1.52
N ASP A 123 -16.16 -38.77 -0.35
CA ASP A 123 -16.47 -37.51 0.33
C ASP A 123 -15.32 -37.15 1.26
N TYR A 124 -14.90 -35.88 1.25
CA TYR A 124 -13.86 -35.41 2.18
C TYR A 124 -14.22 -35.77 3.62
N ASP A 125 -13.31 -36.48 4.29
CA ASP A 125 -13.43 -36.88 5.68
C ASP A 125 -12.03 -37.06 6.29
N ALA A 126 -11.59 -36.04 7.04
CA ALA A 126 -10.30 -36.03 7.71
C ALA A 126 -10.30 -36.68 9.09
N ARG A 127 -11.43 -37.24 9.54
CA ARG A 127 -11.53 -37.86 10.87
C ARG A 127 -10.51 -38.99 11.01
N GLY A 128 -9.64 -38.88 12.01
CA GLY A 128 -8.58 -39.85 12.25
C GLY A 128 -7.64 -40.03 11.05
N ARG A 129 -7.47 -39.02 10.18
CA ARG A 129 -6.49 -39.01 9.09
C ARG A 129 -5.41 -37.96 9.37
N ASP A 130 -4.23 -38.15 8.79
CA ASP A 130 -3.12 -37.21 8.92
C ASP A 130 -3.36 -35.98 8.04
N VAL A 131 -3.39 -34.81 8.66
CA VAL A 131 -3.55 -33.52 7.97
C VAL A 131 -2.37 -32.62 8.30
N LEU A 132 -1.82 -31.97 7.27
CA LEU A 132 -0.79 -30.95 7.41
C LEU A 132 -1.41 -29.56 7.29
N ILE A 133 -1.13 -28.69 8.26
CA ILE A 133 -1.31 -27.24 8.10
C ILE A 133 0.08 -26.61 8.15
N GLN A 134 0.46 -25.89 7.09
CA GLN A 134 1.78 -25.29 6.97
C GLN A 134 1.71 -23.77 6.95
N PHE A 135 2.63 -23.14 7.69
CA PHE A 135 2.73 -21.70 7.87
C PHE A 135 4.08 -21.19 7.38
N PRO A 136 4.18 -19.99 6.78
CA PRO A 136 5.45 -19.44 6.34
C PRO A 136 6.44 -19.23 7.49
N VAL A 137 7.74 -19.31 7.18
CA VAL A 137 8.82 -19.02 8.14
C VAL A 137 9.17 -17.53 8.09
N GLY A 138 9.48 -16.94 9.26
CA GLY A 138 10.03 -15.59 9.37
C GLY A 138 9.06 -14.50 9.86
N THR A 139 7.75 -14.78 9.95
CA THR A 139 6.74 -13.82 10.45
C THR A 139 6.02 -14.33 11.70
N ILE A 140 6.61 -14.09 12.89
CA ILE A 140 6.09 -14.67 14.14
C ILE A 140 4.64 -14.23 14.47
N GLY A 141 4.31 -12.96 14.21
CA GLY A 141 2.99 -12.39 14.55
C GLY A 141 1.87 -13.04 13.75
N ASP A 142 2.12 -13.27 12.46
CA ASP A 142 1.15 -13.89 11.58
C ASP A 142 0.79 -15.29 12.05
N VAL A 143 1.82 -16.12 12.35
CA VAL A 143 1.60 -17.50 12.79
C VAL A 143 0.93 -17.55 14.16
N ILE A 144 1.29 -16.67 15.11
CA ILE A 144 0.58 -16.57 16.40
C ILE A 144 -0.91 -16.24 16.18
N GLY A 145 -1.20 -15.30 15.26
CA GLY A 145 -2.58 -14.94 14.92
C GLY A 145 -3.35 -16.05 14.18
N TRP A 146 -2.67 -16.90 13.42
CA TRP A 146 -3.30 -17.96 12.63
C TRP A 146 -3.46 -19.29 13.38
N PHE A 147 -2.58 -19.58 14.34
CA PHE A 147 -2.45 -20.93 14.89
C PHE A 147 -3.73 -21.46 15.56
N SER A 148 -4.48 -20.60 16.27
CA SER A 148 -5.75 -21.00 16.89
C SER A 148 -6.78 -21.53 15.88
N TYR A 149 -6.75 -21.08 14.62
CA TYR A 149 -7.64 -21.59 13.58
C TYR A 149 -7.25 -23.00 13.10
N ALA A 150 -5.95 -23.35 13.15
CA ALA A 150 -5.51 -24.73 12.93
C ALA A 150 -5.99 -25.66 14.04
N VAL A 151 -5.99 -25.19 15.30
CA VAL A 151 -6.57 -25.92 16.44
C VAL A 151 -8.07 -26.13 16.22
N LYS A 152 -8.82 -25.08 15.85
CA LYS A 152 -10.25 -25.20 15.49
C LYS A 152 -10.47 -26.20 14.36
N PHE A 153 -9.61 -26.21 13.33
CA PHE A 153 -9.71 -27.16 12.23
C PHE A 153 -9.56 -28.60 12.73
N LYS A 154 -8.54 -28.87 13.58
CA LYS A 154 -8.37 -30.17 14.24
C LYS A 154 -9.63 -30.56 15.00
N ASP A 155 -10.20 -29.65 15.78
CA ASP A 155 -11.33 -29.97 16.65
C ASP A 155 -12.63 -30.17 15.87
N VAL A 156 -12.87 -29.42 14.79
CA VAL A 156 -14.03 -29.62 13.91
C VAL A 156 -13.92 -30.93 13.12
N HIS A 157 -12.73 -31.22 12.58
CA HIS A 157 -12.53 -32.36 11.68
C HIS A 157 -12.04 -33.64 12.38
N GLN A 158 -11.66 -33.56 13.65
CA GLN A 158 -11.15 -34.67 14.45
C GLN A 158 -9.98 -35.40 13.76
N CYS A 159 -9.08 -34.64 13.14
CA CYS A 159 -7.93 -35.17 12.39
C CYS A 159 -6.68 -35.32 13.27
N ARG A 160 -5.70 -36.11 12.81
CA ARG A 160 -4.34 -36.10 13.35
C ARG A 160 -3.59 -34.93 12.72
N LEU A 161 -3.53 -33.81 13.44
CA LEU A 161 -2.96 -32.58 12.92
C LEU A 161 -1.43 -32.52 13.12
N THR A 162 -0.73 -32.24 12.03
CA THR A 162 0.66 -31.79 12.03
C THR A 162 0.71 -30.32 11.58
N CYS A 163 1.43 -29.48 12.33
CA CYS A 163 1.69 -28.09 11.96
C CYS A 163 3.17 -27.89 11.59
N ALA A 164 3.42 -27.39 10.39
CA ALA A 164 4.75 -26.99 9.95
C ALA A 164 4.95 -25.48 10.16
N MET A 165 5.98 -25.09 10.92
CA MET A 165 6.29 -23.69 11.25
C MET A 165 7.76 -23.51 11.64
N GLY A 166 8.17 -22.26 11.90
CA GLY A 166 9.53 -21.97 12.38
C GLY A 166 9.80 -22.49 13.79
N GLU A 167 11.03 -22.97 14.04
CA GLU A 167 11.45 -23.56 15.31
C GLU A 167 11.17 -22.71 16.56
N PRO A 168 11.35 -21.37 16.57
CA PRO A 168 11.02 -20.56 17.74
C PRO A 168 9.55 -20.64 18.16
N LEU A 169 8.62 -20.82 17.20
CA LEU A 169 7.19 -20.94 17.47
C LEU A 169 6.82 -22.36 17.93
N ILE A 170 7.52 -23.38 17.42
CA ILE A 170 7.38 -24.76 17.91
C ILE A 170 7.67 -24.81 19.40
N ALA A 171 8.77 -24.19 19.84
CA ALA A 171 9.12 -24.12 21.25
C ALA A 171 8.04 -23.41 22.09
N LEU A 172 7.32 -22.45 21.52
CA LEU A 172 6.27 -21.69 22.20
C LEU A 172 4.98 -22.52 22.42
N PHE A 173 4.60 -23.36 21.45
CA PHE A 173 3.30 -24.04 21.45
C PHE A 173 3.33 -25.52 21.84
N ARG A 174 4.44 -26.24 21.58
CA ARG A 174 4.50 -27.70 21.71
C ARG A 174 3.97 -28.22 23.06
N SER A 175 4.38 -27.58 24.16
CA SER A 175 3.96 -28.00 25.51
C SER A 175 2.49 -27.70 25.82
N ALA A 176 1.91 -26.69 25.18
CA ALA A 176 0.50 -26.32 25.36
C ALA A 176 -0.46 -27.19 24.54
N TYR A 177 0.03 -27.88 23.50
CA TYR A 177 -0.77 -28.63 22.55
C TYR A 177 -0.18 -30.03 22.30
N PRO A 178 -0.24 -30.95 23.29
CA PRO A 178 0.38 -32.28 23.19
C PRO A 178 -0.21 -33.16 22.09
N ASP A 179 -1.45 -32.91 21.68
CA ASP A 179 -2.15 -33.67 20.64
C ASP A 179 -1.90 -33.15 19.21
N ILE A 180 -1.02 -32.14 19.05
CA ILE A 180 -0.61 -31.60 17.75
C ILE A 180 0.87 -31.90 17.53
N THR A 181 1.19 -32.47 16.36
CA THR A 181 2.59 -32.68 15.97
C THR A 181 3.17 -31.40 15.39
N PHE A 182 4.32 -30.94 15.89
CA PHE A 182 5.00 -29.75 15.37
C PHE A 182 6.33 -30.12 14.70
N VAL A 183 6.52 -29.64 13.48
CA VAL A 183 7.70 -29.92 12.64
C VAL A 183 8.19 -28.64 11.96
N THR A 184 9.47 -28.60 11.58
CA THR A 184 9.94 -27.62 10.60
C THR A 184 9.58 -28.08 9.18
N HIS A 185 9.69 -27.21 8.18
CA HIS A 185 9.37 -27.58 6.80
C HIS A 185 10.29 -28.68 6.25
N GLU A 186 11.54 -28.74 6.70
CA GLU A 186 12.52 -29.76 6.30
C GLU A 186 12.17 -31.16 6.81
N MET A 187 11.38 -31.23 7.89
CA MET A 187 10.94 -32.47 8.52
C MET A 187 9.59 -32.97 7.97
N VAL A 188 9.00 -32.27 6.99
CA VAL A 188 7.70 -32.64 6.42
C VAL A 188 7.84 -33.88 5.52
N GLU A 189 7.19 -34.97 5.94
CA GLU A 189 7.02 -36.20 5.16
C GLU A 189 5.75 -36.08 4.28
N ALA A 190 5.88 -35.46 3.10
CA ALA A 190 4.73 -35.05 2.30
C ALA A 190 3.82 -36.20 1.82
N ASP A 191 4.33 -37.43 1.72
CA ASP A 191 3.60 -38.62 1.31
C ASP A 191 2.66 -39.20 2.38
N ARG A 192 2.83 -38.80 3.64
CA ARG A 192 2.01 -39.25 4.77
C ARG A 192 0.59 -38.66 4.77
N PHE A 193 0.41 -37.46 4.22
CA PHE A 193 -0.77 -36.65 4.50
C PHE A 193 -1.95 -36.98 3.58
N TYR A 194 -3.15 -37.06 4.17
CA TYR A 194 -4.42 -37.14 3.46
C TYR A 194 -4.82 -35.78 2.86
N ALA A 195 -4.56 -34.71 3.61
CA ALA A 195 -4.84 -33.34 3.19
C ALA A 195 -3.75 -32.38 3.68
N THR A 196 -3.52 -31.33 2.90
CA THR A 196 -2.54 -30.27 3.23
C THR A 196 -3.14 -28.91 2.92
N TYR A 197 -3.06 -27.98 3.89
CA TYR A 197 -3.49 -26.59 3.73
C TYR A 197 -2.37 -25.61 4.02
N SER A 198 -2.19 -24.68 3.09
CA SER A 198 -1.20 -23.60 3.15
C SER A 198 -1.84 -22.33 3.68
N VAL A 199 -1.49 -21.93 4.91
CA VAL A 199 -2.01 -20.70 5.52
C VAL A 199 -0.97 -19.60 5.41
N ALA A 200 -1.26 -18.59 4.59
CA ALA A 200 -0.39 -17.44 4.36
C ALA A 200 -1.20 -16.22 3.89
N LEU A 201 -0.51 -15.09 3.72
CA LEU A 201 -1.04 -13.93 2.99
C LEU A 201 -0.75 -14.08 1.50
N PHE A 202 -1.81 -14.07 0.69
CA PHE A 202 -1.74 -14.12 -0.77
C PHE A 202 -2.19 -12.76 -1.35
N PHE A 203 -1.23 -11.98 -1.87
CA PHE A 203 -1.47 -10.60 -2.32
C PHE A 203 -2.06 -10.51 -3.74
N ASP A 204 -1.58 -11.35 -4.65
CA ASP A 204 -1.96 -11.37 -6.07
C ASP A 204 -2.88 -12.55 -6.41
N ASP A 205 -3.78 -12.90 -5.49
CA ASP A 205 -4.72 -14.01 -5.65
C ASP A 205 -6.08 -13.54 -6.22
N ALA A 206 -6.05 -12.87 -7.38
CA ALA A 206 -7.24 -12.28 -8.00
C ALA A 206 -8.33 -13.31 -8.34
N GLU A 207 -7.93 -14.54 -8.64
CA GLU A 207 -8.83 -15.66 -8.93
C GLU A 207 -9.27 -16.42 -7.68
N PHE A 208 -8.86 -15.98 -6.48
CA PHE A 208 -9.17 -16.63 -5.21
C PHE A 208 -8.84 -18.13 -5.26
N VAL A 209 -7.61 -18.46 -5.64
CA VAL A 209 -7.08 -19.83 -5.73
C VAL A 209 -6.75 -20.35 -4.34
N TYR A 210 -6.06 -19.56 -3.53
CA TYR A 210 -5.49 -20.00 -2.25
C TYR A 210 -6.27 -19.50 -1.03
N GLN A 211 -7.01 -18.41 -1.18
CA GLN A 211 -7.90 -17.88 -0.13
C GLN A 211 -9.30 -17.59 -0.72
N PRO A 212 -10.40 -17.83 0.04
CA PRO A 212 -11.76 -17.61 -0.48
C PRO A 212 -12.09 -16.14 -0.77
N CYS A 213 -11.40 -15.22 -0.11
CA CYS A 213 -11.54 -13.78 -0.27
C CYS A 213 -10.20 -13.11 0.08
N ASP A 214 -10.05 -11.84 -0.32
CA ASP A 214 -8.86 -11.06 0.00
C ASP A 214 -8.72 -10.87 1.52
N PHE A 215 -7.58 -11.24 2.09
CA PHE A 215 -7.31 -11.12 3.52
C PHE A 215 -7.51 -9.69 4.05
N ARG A 216 -7.33 -8.67 3.20
CA ARG A 216 -7.49 -7.25 3.59
C ARG A 216 -8.93 -6.91 3.98
N GLN A 217 -9.91 -7.67 3.48
CA GLN A 217 -11.33 -7.49 3.80
C GLN A 217 -11.72 -8.05 5.17
N VAL A 218 -11.07 -9.13 5.60
CA VAL A 218 -11.42 -9.88 6.82
C VAL A 218 -10.44 -9.67 7.98
N GLY A 219 -9.25 -9.15 7.66
CA GLY A 219 -8.15 -8.94 8.59
C GLY A 219 -7.06 -10.01 8.49
N LEU A 220 -5.83 -9.63 8.82
CA LEU A 220 -4.62 -10.44 8.68
C LEU A 220 -4.77 -11.85 9.26
N HIS A 221 -5.34 -11.96 10.46
CA HIS A 221 -5.40 -13.23 11.17
C HIS A 221 -6.65 -14.05 10.81
N ARG A 222 -7.81 -13.41 10.58
CA ARG A 222 -9.05 -14.13 10.28
C ARG A 222 -9.02 -14.83 8.93
N THR A 223 -8.19 -14.39 7.97
CA THR A 223 -8.04 -15.09 6.68
C THR A 223 -7.71 -16.58 6.85
N ALA A 224 -6.97 -16.97 7.89
CA ALA A 224 -6.70 -18.37 8.19
C ALA A 224 -7.98 -19.17 8.48
N ALA A 225 -8.97 -18.56 9.14
CA ALA A 225 -10.27 -19.19 9.37
C ALA A 225 -11.01 -19.44 8.04
N TYR A 226 -10.96 -18.47 7.13
CA TYR A 226 -11.57 -18.60 5.80
C TYR A 226 -10.85 -19.67 4.96
N ILE A 227 -9.52 -19.67 4.95
CA ILE A 227 -8.72 -20.69 4.26
C ILE A 227 -9.03 -22.10 4.80
N LEU A 228 -9.23 -22.23 6.11
CA LEU A 228 -9.49 -23.52 6.77
C LEU A 228 -10.99 -23.87 6.87
N GLY A 229 -11.90 -22.96 6.49
CA GLY A 229 -13.34 -23.17 6.59
C GLY A 229 -13.88 -23.34 8.01
N VAL A 230 -13.30 -22.64 8.99
CA VAL A 230 -13.69 -22.70 10.41
C VAL A 230 -14.26 -21.37 10.90
N ASP A 231 -14.81 -21.36 12.11
CA ASP A 231 -15.33 -20.15 12.75
C ASP A 231 -14.26 -19.03 12.83
N PRO A 232 -14.54 -17.83 12.26
CA PRO A 232 -13.60 -16.72 12.20
C PRO A 232 -13.48 -15.90 13.50
N ALA A 233 -14.19 -16.27 14.58
CA ALA A 233 -14.00 -15.62 15.88
C ALA A 233 -12.54 -15.78 16.34
N GLU A 234 -11.90 -14.69 16.70
CA GLU A 234 -10.50 -14.71 17.14
C GLU A 234 -10.35 -15.31 18.54
N GLN A 235 -9.24 -16.01 18.76
CA GLN A 235 -8.88 -16.56 20.06
C GLN A 235 -7.36 -16.56 20.21
N PRO A 236 -6.79 -16.07 21.31
CA PRO A 236 -5.35 -16.16 21.54
C PRO A 236 -4.93 -17.64 21.67
N PRO A 237 -3.81 -18.06 21.05
CA PRO A 237 -3.28 -19.38 21.29
C PRO A 237 -2.75 -19.48 22.72
N PHE A 238 -2.85 -20.66 23.31
CA PHE A 238 -2.26 -20.94 24.61
C PHE A 238 -0.74 -21.00 24.50
N VAL A 239 -0.06 -20.27 25.38
CA VAL A 239 1.39 -20.30 25.53
C VAL A 239 1.72 -20.92 26.88
N ALA A 240 2.46 -22.03 26.87
CA ALA A 240 2.95 -22.68 28.08
C ALA A 240 4.40 -22.27 28.32
N LEU A 241 4.67 -21.64 29.45
CA LEU A 241 6.01 -21.23 29.85
C LEU A 241 6.68 -22.33 30.67
N ALA A 242 7.91 -22.72 30.30
CA ALA A 242 8.72 -23.62 31.12
C ALA A 242 9.13 -22.96 32.45
N ASP A 243 9.32 -21.64 32.44
CA ASP A 243 9.59 -20.80 33.60
C ASP A 243 8.56 -19.67 33.64
N ASP A 244 7.71 -19.70 34.66
CA ASP A 244 6.63 -18.72 34.91
C ASP A 244 6.96 -17.80 36.10
N SER A 245 8.25 -17.67 36.44
CA SER A 245 8.67 -16.79 37.53
C SER A 245 8.67 -15.33 37.09
N ARG A 246 8.31 -14.42 37.98
CA ARG A 246 8.31 -12.98 37.67
C ARG A 246 9.75 -12.48 37.42
N PRO A 247 10.08 -11.84 36.27
CA PRO A 247 11.44 -11.37 35.98
C PRO A 247 11.95 -10.28 36.91
N ILE A 248 11.09 -9.34 37.29
CA ILE A 248 11.40 -8.25 38.22
C ILE A 248 10.26 -8.06 39.22
N ALA A 249 10.59 -7.86 40.49
CA ALA A 249 9.60 -7.82 41.56
C ALA A 249 8.64 -6.63 41.41
N GLU A 250 9.17 -5.44 41.07
CA GLU A 250 8.38 -4.22 40.98
C GLU A 250 7.39 -4.26 39.80
N PRO A 251 6.32 -3.46 39.84
CA PRO A 251 5.43 -3.27 38.70
C PRO A 251 6.16 -2.68 37.48
N TYR A 252 5.93 -3.27 36.32
CA TYR A 252 6.57 -2.84 35.08
C TYR A 252 5.64 -2.95 33.88
N VAL A 253 5.98 -2.20 32.84
CA VAL A 253 5.34 -2.19 31.54
C VAL A 253 6.37 -2.61 30.49
N CYS A 254 5.97 -3.49 29.58
CA CYS A 254 6.81 -3.80 28.43
C CYS A 254 6.46 -2.91 27.23
N ILE A 255 7.47 -2.49 26.48
CA ILE A 255 7.30 -1.74 25.23
C ILE A 255 8.02 -2.41 24.06
N SER A 256 7.46 -2.25 22.87
CA SER A 256 8.09 -2.58 21.58
C SER A 256 7.98 -1.39 20.64
N VAL A 257 9.13 -0.85 20.25
CA VAL A 257 9.27 0.34 19.40
C VAL A 257 9.72 0.00 17.99
N GLN A 258 10.20 -1.24 17.74
CA GLN A 258 10.74 -1.66 16.46
C GLN A 258 9.71 -2.40 15.58
N ALA A 259 9.86 -2.27 14.27
CA ALA A 259 9.09 -3.05 13.29
C ALA A 259 9.88 -3.34 12.00
N THR A 260 9.32 -4.22 11.16
CA THR A 260 9.94 -4.68 9.90
C THR A 260 9.98 -3.61 8.80
N THR A 261 9.03 -2.67 8.81
CA THR A 261 8.92 -1.56 7.86
C THR A 261 8.62 -0.25 8.57
N GLN A 262 9.00 0.89 7.98
CA GLN A 262 8.88 2.19 8.64
C GLN A 262 7.42 2.61 8.87
N CYS A 263 6.49 2.21 8.00
CA CYS A 263 5.06 2.50 8.16
C CYS A 263 4.41 1.87 9.41
N LYS A 264 5.01 0.79 9.95
CA LYS A 264 4.56 0.16 11.19
C LYS A 264 5.07 0.87 12.45
N HIS A 265 6.11 1.70 12.33
CA HIS A 265 6.65 2.44 13.47
C HIS A 265 5.69 3.55 13.91
N TRP A 266 5.78 3.92 15.19
CA TRP A 266 5.18 5.17 15.64
C TRP A 266 6.11 6.33 15.31
N ASN A 267 5.83 7.02 14.21
CA ASN A 267 6.72 8.04 13.64
C ASN A 267 6.61 9.42 14.32
N ASN A 268 5.91 9.54 15.46
CA ASN A 268 5.88 10.80 16.21
C ASN A 268 7.24 10.99 16.94
N PRO A 269 7.96 12.10 16.72
CA PRO A 269 9.34 12.25 17.18
C PRO A 269 9.49 12.28 18.71
N GLU A 270 8.46 12.70 19.45
CA GLU A 270 8.48 12.76 20.92
C GLU A 270 7.57 11.70 21.57
N GLY A 271 6.89 10.89 20.75
CA GLY A 271 5.79 10.03 21.18
C GLY A 271 6.22 9.07 22.28
N TRP A 272 7.25 8.28 21.99
CA TRP A 272 7.78 7.30 22.94
C TRP A 272 8.39 7.95 24.18
N ASP A 273 9.28 8.92 24.02
CA ASP A 273 9.96 9.56 25.16
C ASP A 273 8.98 10.20 26.16
N ARG A 274 7.97 10.93 25.66
CA ARG A 274 6.93 11.52 26.51
C ARG A 274 6.03 10.47 27.17
N THR A 275 5.82 9.32 26.52
CA THR A 275 5.03 8.21 27.09
C THR A 275 5.82 7.48 28.18
N VAL A 276 7.10 7.20 27.94
CA VAL A 276 7.99 6.57 28.94
C VAL A 276 8.17 7.47 30.16
N ALA A 277 8.39 8.76 29.97
CA ALA A 277 8.48 9.71 31.08
C ALA A 277 7.20 9.74 31.93
N PHE A 278 6.03 9.73 31.28
CA PHE A 278 4.73 9.70 31.95
C PHE A 278 4.51 8.42 32.79
N LEU A 279 4.90 7.26 32.27
CA LEU A 279 4.79 5.97 32.98
C LEU A 279 5.73 5.94 34.19
N ARG A 280 6.98 6.39 34.02
CA ARG A 280 7.96 6.46 35.11
C ARG A 280 7.54 7.41 36.23
N ALA A 281 6.98 8.57 35.87
CA ALA A 281 6.43 9.52 36.85
C ALA A 281 5.27 8.93 37.68
N ARG A 282 4.64 7.85 37.20
CA ARG A 282 3.59 7.11 37.92
C ARG A 282 4.12 5.91 38.70
N GLY A 283 5.42 5.65 38.68
CA GLY A 283 6.05 4.57 39.42
C GLY A 283 6.20 3.25 38.65
N TYR A 284 5.88 3.21 37.35
CA TYR A 284 6.17 2.04 36.52
C TYR A 284 7.65 1.99 36.13
N ARG A 285 8.24 0.81 36.22
CA ARG A 285 9.43 0.48 35.42
C ARG A 285 9.01 0.26 33.97
N VAL A 286 9.80 0.74 33.01
CA VAL A 286 9.48 0.63 31.58
C VAL A 286 10.59 -0.17 30.91
N VAL A 287 10.25 -1.32 30.34
CA VAL A 287 11.21 -2.30 29.82
C VAL A 287 11.01 -2.48 28.31
N CYS A 288 12.02 -2.20 27.50
CA CYS A 288 11.99 -2.46 26.07
C CYS A 288 12.48 -3.88 25.77
N ILE A 289 11.68 -4.65 25.04
CA ILE A 289 11.93 -6.09 24.78
C ILE A 289 12.09 -6.41 23.28
N ASP A 290 12.37 -5.40 22.45
CA ASP A 290 12.59 -5.57 21.01
C ASP A 290 13.81 -6.45 20.70
N GLN A 291 13.85 -7.04 19.51
CA GLN A 291 15.03 -7.79 19.07
C GLN A 291 16.25 -6.88 18.89
N HIS A 292 16.03 -5.64 18.42
CA HIS A 292 17.09 -4.68 18.15
C HIS A 292 16.87 -3.38 18.95
N PRO A 293 17.93 -2.77 19.50
CA PRO A 293 17.81 -1.48 20.19
C PRO A 293 17.66 -0.30 19.23
N VAL A 294 18.11 -0.44 17.99
CA VAL A 294 18.07 0.61 16.96
C VAL A 294 17.78 -0.02 15.60
N THR A 295 16.92 0.62 14.81
CA THR A 295 16.76 0.36 13.38
C THR A 295 16.84 1.66 12.60
N THR A 296 17.61 1.67 11.51
CA THR A 296 17.78 2.85 10.63
C THR A 296 17.28 2.52 9.22
N ARG A 297 16.50 3.45 8.66
CA ARG A 297 16.01 3.48 7.28
C ARG A 297 16.01 4.94 6.83
N ASP A 298 17.13 5.40 6.28
CA ASP A 298 17.37 6.81 5.94
C ASP A 298 16.14 7.48 5.30
N PRO A 299 15.66 8.64 5.80
CA PRO A 299 16.20 9.46 6.91
C PRO A 299 15.73 9.05 8.32
N TYR A 300 14.95 7.99 8.44
CA TYR A 300 14.35 7.57 9.71
C TYR A 300 15.30 6.73 10.55
N ARG A 301 15.38 7.07 11.83
CA ARG A 301 16.11 6.27 12.82
C ARG A 301 15.23 6.09 14.05
N THR A 302 14.87 4.83 14.33
CA THR A 302 14.10 4.46 15.51
C THR A 302 15.03 3.83 16.53
N GLN A 303 15.11 4.41 17.72
CA GLN A 303 15.88 3.88 18.85
C GLN A 303 14.98 3.66 20.05
N ILE A 304 15.39 2.76 20.94
CA ILE A 304 14.73 2.63 22.25
C ILE A 304 14.82 3.94 23.03
N PRO A 305 13.76 4.34 23.77
CA PRO A 305 13.79 5.53 24.61
C PRO A 305 14.89 5.44 25.66
N ALA A 306 15.69 6.49 25.83
CA ALA A 306 16.83 6.48 26.76
C ALA A 306 16.43 6.21 28.22
N ALA A 307 15.18 6.55 28.58
CA ALA A 307 14.64 6.34 29.92
C ALA A 307 14.05 4.94 30.14
N ALA A 308 13.96 4.09 29.10
CA ALA A 308 13.52 2.71 29.19
C ALA A 308 14.69 1.77 29.51
N GLU A 309 14.40 0.70 30.23
CA GLU A 309 15.36 -0.36 30.52
C GLU A 309 15.56 -1.25 29.30
N ASP A 310 16.82 -1.51 28.96
CA ASP A 310 17.18 -2.28 27.79
C ASP A 310 17.16 -3.79 28.12
N GLN A 311 16.12 -4.49 27.65
CA GLN A 311 16.05 -5.94 27.59
C GLN A 311 15.98 -6.42 26.14
N THR A 312 16.54 -5.64 25.21
CA THR A 312 16.58 -5.99 23.81
C THR A 312 17.48 -7.19 23.53
N GLY A 313 17.45 -7.67 22.29
CA GLY A 313 18.28 -8.76 21.80
C GLY A 313 17.48 -9.94 21.27
N ASP A 314 18.17 -10.78 20.51
CA ASP A 314 17.63 -12.01 19.94
C ASP A 314 17.57 -13.12 21.00
N ARG A 315 16.51 -13.08 21.81
CA ARG A 315 16.28 -14.03 22.91
C ARG A 315 15.09 -14.94 22.62
N PRO A 316 15.02 -16.14 23.23
CA PRO A 316 13.93 -17.08 22.98
C PRO A 316 12.54 -16.47 23.20
N LEU A 317 11.58 -16.84 22.35
CA LEU A 317 10.20 -16.34 22.45
C LEU A 317 9.53 -16.71 23.79
N GLN A 318 9.89 -17.86 24.39
CA GLN A 318 9.40 -18.20 25.73
C GLN A 318 9.85 -17.19 26.80
N GLU A 319 11.10 -16.69 26.73
CA GLU A 319 11.57 -15.66 27.64
C GLU A 319 10.78 -14.35 27.41
N ARG A 320 10.54 -13.97 26.16
CA ARG A 320 9.73 -12.78 25.83
C ARG A 320 8.29 -12.91 26.32
N ALA A 321 7.67 -14.08 26.16
CA ALA A 321 6.33 -14.37 26.67
C ALA A 321 6.30 -14.29 28.20
N ARG A 322 7.34 -14.78 28.90
CA ARG A 322 7.50 -14.63 30.35
C ARG A 322 7.56 -13.15 30.77
N TRP A 323 8.34 -12.31 30.10
CA TRP A 323 8.35 -10.87 30.34
C TRP A 323 6.96 -10.25 30.20
N LEU A 324 6.24 -10.62 29.15
CA LEU A 324 4.91 -10.08 28.86
C LEU A 324 3.87 -10.52 29.89
N ARG A 325 3.86 -11.81 30.25
CA ARG A 325 2.86 -12.40 31.14
C ARG A 325 2.78 -11.74 32.52
N HIS A 326 3.91 -11.24 33.01
CA HIS A 326 3.99 -10.57 34.31
C HIS A 326 4.01 -9.03 34.21
N ALA A 327 4.00 -8.46 33.00
CA ALA A 327 3.87 -7.02 32.81
C ALA A 327 2.46 -6.55 33.19
N ALA A 328 2.32 -5.34 33.72
CA ALA A 328 1.01 -4.75 34.02
C ALA A 328 0.17 -4.58 32.76
N PHE A 329 0.83 -4.17 31.67
CA PHE A 329 0.31 -4.14 30.31
C PHE A 329 1.50 -3.98 29.34
N PHE A 330 1.20 -4.04 28.04
CA PHE A 330 2.17 -3.89 26.96
C PHE A 330 1.78 -2.74 26.04
N ILE A 331 2.76 -1.96 25.56
CA ILE A 331 2.57 -0.95 24.53
C ILE A 331 3.39 -1.32 23.31
N GLY A 332 2.74 -1.52 22.17
CA GLY A 332 3.42 -1.97 20.97
C GLY A 332 2.81 -1.46 19.68
N LEU A 333 3.42 -1.92 18.59
CA LEU A 333 3.07 -1.57 17.23
C LEU A 333 2.20 -2.67 16.59
N SER A 334 1.85 -2.51 15.32
CA SER A 334 1.35 -3.62 14.49
C SER A 334 2.49 -4.61 14.13
N SER A 335 3.11 -5.21 15.15
CA SER A 335 4.27 -6.13 15.05
C SER A 335 4.04 -7.42 15.84
N GLY A 336 4.95 -8.39 15.69
CA GLY A 336 4.83 -9.72 16.29
C GLY A 336 4.76 -9.74 17.82
N LEU A 337 5.40 -8.79 18.51
CA LEU A 337 5.38 -8.74 19.97
C LEU A 337 4.00 -8.36 20.53
N SER A 338 3.19 -7.61 19.80
CA SER A 338 1.78 -7.35 20.18
C SER A 338 0.96 -8.64 20.16
N TRP A 339 1.17 -9.51 19.18
CA TRP A 339 0.53 -10.83 19.11
C TRP A 339 1.00 -11.74 20.24
N LEU A 340 2.29 -11.71 20.57
CA LEU A 340 2.82 -12.48 21.69
C LEU A 340 2.27 -12.00 23.04
N ALA A 341 2.11 -10.69 23.22
CA ALA A 341 1.52 -10.10 24.42
C ALA A 341 0.06 -10.52 24.58
N TRP A 342 -0.70 -10.49 23.49
CA TRP A 342 -2.08 -10.99 23.44
C TRP A 342 -2.16 -12.48 23.78
N ALA A 343 -1.30 -13.31 23.18
CA ALA A 343 -1.22 -14.74 23.48
C ALA A 343 -0.80 -15.04 24.93
N SER A 344 -0.02 -14.14 25.54
CA SER A 344 0.42 -14.25 26.95
C SER A 344 -0.63 -13.77 27.95
N GLY A 345 -1.79 -13.26 27.48
CA GLY A 345 -2.86 -12.73 28.33
C GLY A 345 -2.59 -11.33 28.88
N THR A 346 -1.59 -10.61 28.33
CA THR A 346 -1.23 -9.26 28.76
C THR A 346 -2.16 -8.23 28.10
N PRO A 347 -2.70 -7.23 28.82
CA PRO A 347 -3.42 -6.12 28.19
C PRO A 347 -2.52 -5.38 27.17
N VAL A 348 -3.02 -5.13 25.96
CA VAL A 348 -2.22 -4.56 24.86
C VAL A 348 -2.75 -3.20 24.41
N VAL A 349 -1.93 -2.16 24.58
CA VAL A 349 -2.09 -0.87 23.92
C VAL A 349 -1.43 -0.92 22.56
N LEU A 350 -2.22 -0.86 21.48
CA LEU A 350 -1.73 -1.09 20.11
C LEU A 350 -1.76 0.21 19.30
N ILE A 351 -0.57 0.76 19.03
CA ILE A 351 -0.37 1.98 18.24
C ILE A 351 -0.17 1.59 16.79
N SER A 352 -1.11 1.96 15.93
CA SER A 352 -0.99 1.78 14.48
C SER A 352 -1.92 2.72 13.74
N GLY A 353 -1.37 3.44 12.76
CA GLY A 353 -2.16 4.20 11.79
C GLY A 353 -2.22 3.55 10.41
N PHE A 354 -1.23 2.72 10.07
CA PHE A 354 -1.12 2.11 8.74
C PHE A 354 -2.06 0.91 8.55
N THR A 355 -2.52 0.28 9.62
CA THR A 355 -3.55 -0.78 9.60
C THR A 355 -4.88 -0.29 10.13
N HIS A 356 -5.97 -0.79 9.56
CA HIS A 356 -7.33 -0.63 10.11
C HIS A 356 -7.49 -1.50 11.37
N PRO A 357 -8.29 -1.12 12.39
CA PRO A 357 -8.44 -1.89 13.62
C PRO A 357 -8.92 -3.34 13.46
N THR A 358 -9.56 -3.67 12.33
CA THR A 358 -10.00 -5.05 12.06
C THR A 358 -8.86 -5.97 11.64
N ASN A 359 -7.66 -5.44 11.38
CA ASN A 359 -6.53 -6.18 10.86
C ASN A 359 -5.88 -7.09 11.93
N GLU A 360 -5.64 -6.55 13.11
CA GLU A 360 -5.11 -7.27 14.27
C GLU A 360 -6.25 -7.86 15.13
N PHE A 361 -5.89 -8.46 16.27
CA PHE A 361 -6.83 -8.83 17.31
C PHE A 361 -7.49 -7.60 17.94
N ALA A 362 -8.70 -7.78 18.46
CA ALA A 362 -9.44 -6.78 19.18
C ALA A 362 -8.78 -6.47 20.53
N THR A 363 -8.57 -5.18 20.77
CA THR A 363 -8.19 -4.64 22.08
C THR A 363 -8.96 -3.33 22.31
N PRO A 364 -9.49 -3.09 23.53
CA PRO A 364 -10.12 -1.81 23.84
C PRO A 364 -9.11 -0.65 23.87
N PHE A 365 -7.80 -0.95 23.83
CA PHE A 365 -6.72 0.04 23.92
C PHE A 365 -6.04 0.27 22.56
N ARG A 366 -6.79 0.17 21.46
CA ARG A 366 -6.31 0.46 20.09
C ARG A 366 -6.15 1.97 19.90
N VAL A 367 -4.94 2.43 19.54
CA VAL A 367 -4.64 3.84 19.28
C VAL A 367 -4.47 4.09 17.78
N ILE A 368 -5.39 4.84 17.19
CA ILE A 368 -5.40 5.21 15.77
C ILE A 368 -5.95 6.62 15.59
N ASN A 369 -5.37 7.40 14.67
CA ASN A 369 -5.90 8.71 14.31
C ASN A 369 -6.61 8.66 12.95
N TYR A 370 -7.93 8.78 12.95
CA TYR A 370 -8.75 8.77 11.73
C TYR A 370 -8.77 10.11 10.97
N HIS A 371 -8.23 11.18 11.56
CA HIS A 371 -8.14 12.50 10.93
C HIS A 371 -6.94 12.62 9.99
N ALA A 372 -6.04 11.62 9.98
CA ALA A 372 -4.89 11.51 9.10
C ALA A 372 -5.12 10.37 8.09
N CYS A 373 -4.28 10.29 7.04
CA CYS A 373 -4.15 9.07 6.24
C CYS A 373 -4.01 7.85 7.16
N ASN A 374 -4.79 6.80 6.92
CA ASN A 374 -4.75 5.60 7.75
C ASN A 374 -5.16 4.35 6.95
N GLY A 375 -4.88 3.16 7.47
CA GLY A 375 -5.35 1.90 6.90
C GLY A 375 -4.75 1.53 5.54
N CYS A 376 -3.58 2.08 5.17
CA CYS A 376 -2.91 1.78 3.89
C CYS A 376 -2.75 0.28 3.62
N TRP A 377 -2.48 -0.53 4.64
CA TRP A 377 -2.35 -1.99 4.53
C TRP A 377 -3.64 -2.68 4.06
N ASN A 378 -4.78 -2.14 4.48
CA ASN A 378 -6.09 -2.74 4.24
C ASN A 378 -6.72 -2.27 2.93
N ASP A 379 -6.08 -1.33 2.24
CA ASP A 379 -6.56 -0.82 0.97
C ASP A 379 -6.21 -1.78 -0.16
N ALA A 380 -7.22 -2.43 -0.75
CA ALA A 380 -7.01 -3.35 -1.85
C ALA A 380 -6.46 -2.66 -3.12
N GLY A 381 -6.61 -1.34 -3.24
CA GLY A 381 -6.01 -0.55 -4.31
C GLY A 381 -4.50 -0.36 -4.19
N HIS A 382 -3.91 -0.73 -3.04
CA HIS A 382 -2.47 -0.65 -2.79
C HIS A 382 -1.92 -2.02 -2.42
N GLN A 383 -1.01 -2.53 -3.25
CA GLN A 383 -0.25 -3.73 -2.91
C GLN A 383 0.95 -3.38 -2.02
N PHE A 384 1.15 -4.17 -0.97
CA PHE A 384 2.26 -3.99 -0.06
C PHE A 384 3.57 -4.43 -0.73
N ASP A 385 4.51 -3.48 -0.83
CA ASP A 385 5.84 -3.78 -1.35
C ASP A 385 6.75 -4.22 -0.20
N HIS A 386 7.14 -5.50 -0.24
CA HIS A 386 7.99 -6.09 0.79
C HIS A 386 9.46 -5.63 0.69
N ALA A 387 9.88 -5.11 -0.46
CA ALA A 387 11.21 -4.58 -0.67
C ALA A 387 11.31 -3.10 -0.27
N ASP A 388 10.18 -2.38 -0.23
CA ASP A 388 10.13 -0.98 0.15
C ASP A 388 10.06 -0.80 1.68
N ALA A 389 11.23 -0.62 2.29
CA ALA A 389 11.35 -0.36 3.72
C ALA A 389 10.60 0.91 4.19
N LEU A 390 10.34 1.86 3.28
CA LEU A 390 9.65 3.13 3.51
C LEU A 390 8.23 3.17 2.91
N TRP A 391 7.64 2.00 2.65
CA TRP A 391 6.34 1.87 1.99
C TRP A 391 5.26 2.76 2.60
N CYS A 392 4.78 3.73 1.82
CA CYS A 392 3.70 4.64 2.18
C CYS A 392 2.91 4.98 0.91
N PRO A 393 2.01 4.10 0.44
CA PRO A 393 1.57 4.08 -0.96
C PRO A 393 0.82 5.35 -1.39
N ARG A 394 0.31 6.13 -0.44
CA ARG A 394 -0.44 7.37 -0.68
C ARG A 394 0.38 8.65 -0.53
N LEU A 395 1.44 8.63 0.29
CA LEU A 395 2.11 9.84 0.80
C LEU A 395 3.64 9.71 0.88
N LYS A 396 4.22 8.67 0.28
CA LYS A 396 5.68 8.47 0.24
C LYS A 396 6.35 9.68 -0.40
N ASP A 397 7.49 10.08 0.17
CA ASP A 397 8.32 11.21 -0.30
C ASP A 397 7.61 12.57 -0.28
N THR A 398 6.53 12.69 0.50
CA THR A 398 5.86 13.97 0.78
C THR A 398 6.14 14.44 2.21
N PRO A 399 5.96 15.73 2.54
CA PRO A 399 5.99 16.21 3.93
C PRO A 399 4.97 15.53 4.86
N ARG A 400 4.00 14.79 4.30
CA ARG A 400 2.96 14.03 5.00
C ARG A 400 3.26 12.52 5.08
N GLN A 401 4.43 12.06 4.63
CA GLN A 401 4.83 10.65 4.75
C GLN A 401 4.73 10.18 6.20
N PHE A 402 4.13 9.00 6.39
CA PHE A 402 3.81 8.41 7.69
C PHE A 402 2.98 9.29 8.63
N GLU A 403 2.21 10.26 8.11
CA GLU A 403 1.30 11.07 8.95
C GLU A 403 0.34 10.22 9.77
N CYS A 404 0.02 9.02 9.26
CA CYS A 404 -0.80 8.00 9.90
C CYS A 404 -0.37 7.70 11.35
N THR A 405 0.92 7.80 11.64
CA THR A 405 1.46 7.60 12.99
C THR A 405 2.16 8.84 13.54
N ARG A 406 2.68 9.77 12.71
CA ARG A 406 3.23 11.05 13.20
C ARG A 406 2.18 11.87 13.95
N LEU A 407 0.93 11.85 13.50
CA LEU A 407 -0.16 12.61 14.11
C LEU A 407 -0.86 11.89 15.28
N ILE A 408 -0.39 10.69 15.66
CA ILE A 408 -0.76 10.08 16.93
C ILE A 408 0.14 10.73 17.99
N THR A 409 -0.43 11.57 18.86
CA THR A 409 0.32 12.29 19.88
C THR A 409 0.55 11.44 21.13
N ALA A 410 1.57 11.77 21.92
CA ALA A 410 1.78 11.14 23.22
C ALA A 410 0.56 11.31 24.15
N ASP A 411 -0.15 12.43 24.07
CA ASP A 411 -1.30 12.69 24.94
C ASP A 411 -2.51 11.81 24.57
N HIS A 412 -2.67 11.44 23.30
CA HIS A 412 -3.64 10.43 22.88
C HIS A 412 -3.30 9.04 23.47
N VAL A 413 -2.02 8.65 23.42
CA VAL A 413 -1.56 7.40 24.03
C VAL A 413 -1.75 7.42 25.55
N LYS A 414 -1.41 8.52 26.23
CA LYS A 414 -1.63 8.69 27.68
C LYS A 414 -3.10 8.61 28.07
N ALA A 415 -3.99 9.23 27.30
CA ALA A 415 -5.43 9.14 27.53
C ALA A 415 -5.92 7.68 27.44
N THR A 416 -5.37 6.92 26.48
CA THR A 416 -5.65 5.48 26.36
C THR A 416 -5.08 4.69 27.53
N LEU A 417 -3.89 5.02 28.02
CA LEU A 417 -3.30 4.37 29.20
C LEU A 417 -4.16 4.60 30.45
N LEU A 418 -4.69 5.80 30.62
CA LEU A 418 -5.55 6.16 31.74
C LEU A 418 -6.91 5.44 31.73
N SER A 419 -7.32 4.85 30.60
CA SER A 419 -8.56 4.05 30.52
C SER A 419 -8.36 2.58 30.90
N ILE A 420 -7.11 2.13 31.12
CA ILE A 420 -6.82 0.77 31.57
C ILE A 420 -7.36 0.60 33.01
N PRO A 421 -8.22 -0.40 33.27
CA PRO A 421 -8.70 -0.67 34.62
C PRO A 421 -7.54 -0.92 35.60
N GLY A 422 -7.56 -0.24 36.75
CA GLY A 422 -6.50 -0.35 37.76
C GLY A 422 -5.19 0.36 37.39
N PHE A 423 -5.19 1.23 36.37
CA PHE A 423 -3.99 1.98 35.99
C PHE A 423 -3.48 2.83 37.16
N GLY A 424 -2.23 2.61 37.55
CA GLY A 424 -1.57 3.30 38.66
C GLY A 424 -1.89 2.76 40.06
N GLU A 425 -2.81 1.79 40.19
CA GLU A 425 -3.18 1.25 41.51
C GLU A 425 -2.04 0.41 42.11
N GLY A 426 -1.76 0.64 43.40
CA GLY A 426 -0.74 -0.12 44.14
C GLY A 426 0.71 0.23 43.80
N LEU A 427 0.96 1.27 43.00
CA LEU A 427 2.32 1.73 42.70
C LEU A 427 2.91 2.56 43.85
N PRO A 428 4.22 2.43 44.13
CA PRO A 428 4.88 3.26 45.13
C PRO A 428 4.81 4.74 44.71
N PRO A 429 4.62 5.68 45.67
CA PRO A 429 4.67 7.10 45.36
C PRO A 429 6.05 7.43 44.78
N SER A 430 6.09 8.02 43.57
CA SER A 430 7.33 8.43 42.92
C SER A 430 8.15 9.30 43.86
N ALA A 431 9.42 8.95 44.09
CA ALA A 431 10.40 9.91 44.57
C ALA A 431 10.37 11.10 43.60
N GLN A 432 10.10 12.30 44.11
CA GLN A 432 10.07 13.51 43.30
C GLN A 432 11.37 13.60 42.51
N LEU A 433 11.28 13.55 41.18
CA LEU A 433 12.38 13.99 40.33
C LEU A 433 12.70 15.44 40.74
N PRO A 434 13.98 15.84 40.88
CA PRO A 434 14.31 17.23 41.13
C PRO A 434 13.65 18.06 40.03
N SER A 435 12.91 19.09 40.42
CA SER A 435 12.36 20.07 39.48
C SER A 435 13.52 20.70 38.72
N SER A 436 13.87 20.17 37.54
CA SER A 436 14.57 20.95 36.55
C SER A 436 13.61 22.06 36.17
N GLY A 437 13.93 23.30 36.57
CA GLY A 437 13.07 24.47 36.40
C GLY A 437 12.56 24.57 34.97
N VAL A 438 11.30 24.23 34.78
CA VAL A 438 10.51 24.63 33.63
C VAL A 438 9.41 25.46 34.24
N ALA A 439 9.52 26.78 34.06
CA ALA A 439 8.47 27.70 34.43
C ALA A 439 7.18 27.31 33.68
N GLU A 440 6.06 27.28 34.39
CA GLU A 440 4.74 27.26 33.75
C GLU A 440 4.63 28.47 32.82
N PRO A 441 4.12 28.32 31.58
CA PRO A 441 3.77 29.50 30.79
C PRO A 441 2.53 30.13 31.40
N THR A 442 2.75 31.16 32.21
CA THR A 442 1.74 32.14 32.59
C THR A 442 1.36 32.94 31.35
N ASP A 443 0.04 33.06 31.15
CA ASP A 443 -0.68 33.99 30.28
C ASP A 443 -0.10 34.37 28.91
N ALA A 444 -0.89 34.00 27.91
CA ALA A 444 -0.84 34.52 26.56
C ALA A 444 -1.06 36.05 26.56
N SER A 445 0.01 36.84 26.48
CA SER A 445 -0.07 38.18 25.87
C SER A 445 1.24 38.77 25.36
N ASP A 446 2.43 38.33 25.77
CA ASP A 446 3.67 39.05 25.45
C ASP A 446 4.74 38.17 24.77
N ALA A 447 4.52 37.84 23.49
CA ALA A 447 5.58 37.39 22.57
C ALA A 447 5.14 37.58 21.11
N TYR A 448 4.85 38.82 20.73
CA TYR A 448 4.67 39.20 19.33
C TYR A 448 5.24 40.60 19.08
N ASP A 449 6.54 40.78 19.35
CA ASP A 449 7.26 41.97 18.87
C ASP A 449 8.76 41.68 18.75
N ALA A 450 9.11 40.95 17.68
CA ALA A 450 10.40 41.11 17.03
C ALA A 450 10.10 41.47 15.58
N ARG A 451 10.11 42.78 15.32
CA ARG A 451 10.03 43.42 14.01
C ARG A 451 10.86 42.64 12.98
N ALA A 452 10.18 41.91 12.10
CA ALA A 452 10.73 41.60 10.79
C ALA A 452 10.89 42.94 10.06
N ALA A 453 12.14 43.35 9.85
CA ALA A 453 12.47 44.48 9.01
C ALA A 453 11.83 44.26 7.64
N LEU A 454 10.91 45.16 7.29
CA LEU A 454 10.48 45.37 5.91
C LEU A 454 11.72 45.77 5.13
N ALA A 455 12.26 44.84 4.35
CA ALA A 455 13.01 45.20 3.16
C ALA A 455 11.98 45.74 2.16
N GLU A 456 12.18 46.99 1.74
CA GLU A 456 11.54 47.58 0.56
C GLU A 456 11.68 46.63 -0.64
N PRO A 457 10.70 46.56 -1.54
CA PRO A 457 10.75 45.68 -2.70
C PRO A 457 11.82 46.20 -3.65
N ASP A 458 12.94 45.49 -3.71
CA ASP A 458 13.85 45.62 -4.84
C ASP A 458 13.07 45.18 -6.10
N GLY A 459 13.01 46.07 -7.08
CA GLY A 459 12.28 45.92 -8.33
C GLY A 459 13.00 44.99 -9.30
N SER A 460 13.28 43.75 -8.89
CA SER A 460 13.64 42.66 -9.77
C SER A 460 12.61 41.53 -9.61
N SER A 461 11.79 41.36 -10.65
CA SER A 461 10.81 40.30 -10.77
C SER A 461 11.51 38.98 -11.09
N ASP A 462 12.16 38.38 -10.10
CA ASP A 462 12.57 36.99 -10.19
C ASP A 462 11.54 36.16 -9.40
N GLU A 463 10.49 35.73 -10.12
CA GLU A 463 9.58 34.70 -9.61
C GLU A 463 10.40 33.48 -9.18
N GLU A 464 10.40 33.15 -7.88
CA GLU A 464 10.93 31.88 -7.39
C GLU A 464 10.36 30.74 -8.25
N PRO A 465 11.21 29.87 -8.83
CA PRO A 465 10.72 28.78 -9.67
C PRO A 465 9.81 27.86 -8.84
N LEU A 466 8.62 27.56 -9.38
CA LEU A 466 7.71 26.56 -8.82
C LEU A 466 8.50 25.30 -8.47
N ALA A 467 8.38 24.81 -7.23
CA ALA A 467 9.09 23.61 -6.82
C ALA A 467 8.67 22.43 -7.70
N ILE A 468 9.64 21.64 -8.20
CA ILE A 468 9.37 20.43 -8.99
C ILE A 468 8.40 19.51 -8.26
N SER A 469 8.53 19.40 -6.94
CA SER A 469 7.61 18.65 -6.09
C SER A 469 6.16 19.13 -6.26
N GLU A 470 5.91 20.43 -6.31
CA GLU A 470 4.57 21.02 -6.49
C GLU A 470 4.01 20.78 -7.90
N LEU A 471 4.88 20.62 -8.91
CA LEU A 471 4.52 20.27 -10.29
C LEU A 471 4.32 18.77 -10.50
N LEU A 472 5.05 17.92 -9.77
CA LEU A 472 4.89 16.46 -9.79
C LEU A 472 3.74 15.98 -8.88
N GLU A 473 3.40 16.76 -7.85
CA GLU A 473 2.18 16.60 -7.04
C GLU A 473 0.91 16.80 -7.88
N ARG A 474 1.01 17.50 -9.04
CA ARG A 474 -0.03 17.48 -10.07
C ARG A 474 0.03 16.12 -10.78
N SER A 475 -1.09 15.42 -10.89
CA SER A 475 -1.15 14.20 -11.69
C SER A 475 -0.75 14.51 -13.14
N LEU A 476 0.34 13.93 -13.66
CA LEU A 476 0.77 14.11 -15.05
C LEU A 476 0.32 12.93 -15.94
N GLY A 477 -0.75 12.25 -15.51
CA GLY A 477 -1.32 11.06 -16.12
C GLY A 477 -0.79 9.74 -15.52
N ASP A 478 -1.61 8.70 -15.60
CA ASP A 478 -1.30 7.39 -15.04
C ASP A 478 -0.40 6.59 -15.99
N VAL A 479 0.68 6.01 -15.45
CA VAL A 479 1.57 5.14 -16.22
C VAL A 479 0.93 3.76 -16.38
N HIS A 480 0.59 3.39 -17.61
CA HIS A 480 0.04 2.08 -17.92
C HIS A 480 1.18 1.04 -17.98
N ARG A 481 1.10 -0.02 -17.17
CA ARG A 481 2.05 -1.14 -17.22
C ARG A 481 1.56 -2.22 -18.17
N GLY A 482 2.48 -2.82 -18.90
CA GLY A 482 2.21 -3.70 -20.03
C GLY A 482 1.86 -5.14 -19.64
N GLY A 483 1.42 -5.38 -18.40
CA GLY A 483 1.04 -6.71 -17.91
C GLY A 483 0.17 -7.45 -18.93
N PHE A 484 0.35 -8.76 -19.08
CA PHE A 484 -0.12 -9.62 -20.19
C PHE A 484 -1.56 -9.32 -20.66
N ALA A 485 -1.72 -8.25 -21.42
CA ALA A 485 -2.98 -7.86 -22.03
C ALA A 485 -3.14 -8.68 -23.31
N VAL A 486 -4.37 -9.10 -23.58
CA VAL A 486 -4.71 -9.86 -24.79
C VAL A 486 -4.32 -9.04 -26.02
N GLY A 487 -3.33 -9.52 -26.78
CA GLY A 487 -2.87 -8.90 -28.03
C GLY A 487 -1.47 -8.26 -28.00
N LEU A 488 -0.84 -8.08 -26.84
CA LEU A 488 0.57 -7.65 -26.78
C LEU A 488 1.54 -8.83 -26.84
N THR A 489 2.63 -8.67 -27.57
CA THR A 489 3.76 -9.61 -27.48
C THR A 489 4.45 -9.45 -26.12
N VAL A 490 4.99 -10.55 -25.59
CA VAL A 490 5.78 -10.54 -24.33
C VAL A 490 6.93 -9.52 -24.37
N GLY A 491 7.51 -9.28 -25.56
CA GLY A 491 8.55 -8.26 -25.76
C GLY A 491 8.03 -6.83 -25.61
N ALA A 492 6.90 -6.50 -26.23
CA ALA A 492 6.29 -5.18 -26.11
C ALA A 492 5.79 -4.89 -24.69
N GLY A 493 5.26 -5.91 -23.99
CA GLY A 493 4.89 -5.80 -22.57
C GLY A 493 6.09 -5.48 -21.68
N LYS A 494 7.22 -6.18 -21.87
CA LYS A 494 8.47 -5.89 -21.14
C LYS A 494 9.03 -4.50 -21.44
N MET A 495 8.99 -4.06 -22.70
CA MET A 495 9.42 -2.70 -23.07
C MET A 495 8.52 -1.62 -22.45
N LEU A 496 7.22 -1.89 -22.32
CA LEU A 496 6.30 -1.00 -21.60
C LEU A 496 6.60 -0.94 -20.10
N ASP A 497 6.87 -2.09 -19.47
CA ASP A 497 7.21 -2.15 -18.05
C ASP A 497 8.54 -1.44 -17.77
N GLN A 498 9.53 -1.62 -18.64
CA GLN A 498 10.81 -0.91 -18.57
C GLN A 498 10.64 0.60 -18.82
N ALA A 499 9.71 1.00 -19.70
CA ALA A 499 9.43 2.41 -19.93
C ALA A 499 8.77 3.05 -18.71
N ALA A 500 7.87 2.31 -18.05
CA ALA A 500 7.26 2.71 -16.79
C ALA A 500 8.31 2.81 -15.66
N GLU A 501 9.31 1.94 -15.67
CA GLU A 501 10.43 1.99 -14.74
C GLU A 501 11.30 3.24 -14.95
N PHE A 502 11.56 3.63 -16.19
CA PHE A 502 12.23 4.90 -16.49
C PHE A 502 11.42 6.14 -16.07
N ILE A 503 10.08 6.08 -16.14
CA ILE A 503 9.24 7.14 -15.54
C ILE A 503 9.44 7.17 -14.03
N ALA A 504 9.38 6.01 -13.36
CA ALA A 504 9.55 5.96 -11.91
C ALA A 504 10.96 6.38 -11.47
N GLU A 505 12.00 6.08 -12.24
CA GLU A 505 13.37 6.57 -12.04
C GLU A 505 13.43 8.09 -12.19
N GLY A 506 12.78 8.62 -13.23
CA GLY A 506 12.66 10.06 -13.43
C GLY A 506 11.92 10.76 -12.30
N ASP A 507 10.81 10.19 -11.82
CA ASP A 507 10.00 10.73 -10.72
C ASP A 507 10.82 10.78 -9.42
N ARG A 508 11.61 9.74 -9.14
CA ARG A 508 12.55 9.70 -8.00
C ARG A 508 13.63 10.77 -8.11
N ALA A 509 14.30 10.85 -9.25
CA ALA A 509 15.35 11.85 -9.49
C ALA A 509 14.79 13.28 -9.38
N ALA A 510 13.59 13.51 -9.92
CA ALA A 510 12.95 14.80 -9.88
C ALA A 510 12.55 15.22 -8.45
N THR A 511 12.07 14.26 -7.65
CA THR A 511 11.75 14.47 -6.22
C THR A 511 13.00 14.74 -5.39
N ALA A 512 14.14 14.12 -5.75
CA ALA A 512 15.44 14.40 -5.15
C ALA A 512 16.06 15.74 -5.60
N GLY A 513 15.39 16.49 -6.49
CA GLY A 513 15.91 17.74 -7.06
C GLY A 513 16.96 17.53 -8.16
N GLU A 514 17.19 16.29 -8.59
CA GLU A 514 18.17 15.90 -9.60
C GLU A 514 17.60 16.05 -11.02
N LEU A 515 17.37 17.30 -11.45
CA LEU A 515 16.62 17.59 -12.69
C LEU A 515 17.24 17.01 -13.95
N ALA A 516 18.57 16.96 -14.01
CA ALA A 516 19.30 16.36 -15.13
C ALA A 516 19.09 14.84 -15.21
N ALA A 517 19.09 14.14 -14.08
CA ALA A 517 18.83 12.71 -14.03
C ALA A 517 17.34 12.40 -14.29
N ALA A 518 16.45 13.26 -13.81
CA ALA A 518 15.01 13.17 -14.05
C ALA A 518 14.68 13.24 -15.55
N ILE A 519 15.10 14.32 -16.21
CA ILE A 519 14.82 14.51 -17.64
C ILE A 519 15.47 13.42 -18.49
N ALA A 520 16.68 12.97 -18.15
CA ALA A 520 17.33 11.86 -18.84
C ALA A 520 16.53 10.55 -18.74
N SER A 521 15.95 10.26 -17.57
CA SER A 521 15.13 9.07 -17.36
C SER A 521 13.79 9.16 -18.10
N TYR A 522 13.09 10.31 -18.03
CA TYR A 522 11.88 10.49 -18.83
C TYR A 522 12.13 10.44 -20.33
N MET A 523 13.27 10.97 -20.80
CA MET A 523 13.68 10.87 -22.21
C MET A 523 13.94 9.42 -22.63
N ARG A 524 14.55 8.58 -21.79
CA ARG A 524 14.69 7.14 -22.03
C ARG A 524 13.33 6.45 -22.14
N SER A 525 12.38 6.80 -21.27
CA SER A 525 11.00 6.31 -21.35
C SER A 525 10.32 6.72 -22.66
N ALA A 526 10.34 8.01 -22.98
CA ALA A 526 9.72 8.56 -24.19
C ALA A 526 10.31 7.94 -25.47
N ALA A 527 11.63 7.74 -25.54
CA ALA A 527 12.28 7.10 -26.68
C ALA A 527 11.80 5.65 -26.87
N MET A 528 11.65 4.90 -25.78
CA MET A 528 11.21 3.50 -25.85
C MET A 528 9.73 3.36 -26.21
N VAL A 529 8.86 4.17 -25.61
CA VAL A 529 7.42 4.14 -25.94
C VAL A 529 7.15 4.72 -27.33
N ARG A 530 7.98 5.65 -27.81
CA ARG A 530 7.92 6.12 -29.20
C ARG A 530 8.14 4.97 -30.18
N THR A 531 9.17 4.15 -29.98
CA THR A 531 9.42 2.97 -30.82
C THR A 531 8.21 2.01 -30.84
N LEU A 532 7.55 1.82 -29.69
CA LEU A 532 6.34 1.00 -29.60
C LEU A 532 5.15 1.65 -30.33
N THR A 533 5.01 2.98 -30.23
CA THR A 533 3.95 3.75 -30.90
C THR A 533 4.18 3.83 -32.41
N GLU A 534 5.42 3.79 -32.89
CA GLU A 534 5.73 3.72 -34.33
C GLU A 534 5.44 2.31 -34.90
N ALA A 535 5.67 1.27 -34.10
CA ALA A 535 5.37 -0.12 -34.49
C ALA A 535 3.86 -0.42 -34.49
N ASP A 536 3.10 0.19 -33.58
CA ASP A 536 1.64 0.12 -33.54
C ASP A 536 1.04 1.50 -33.20
N PRO A 537 0.80 2.34 -34.23
CA PRO A 537 0.32 3.71 -34.05
C PRO A 537 -1.06 3.82 -33.43
N ASP A 538 -1.88 2.77 -33.48
CA ASP A 538 -3.27 2.76 -33.03
C ASP A 538 -3.44 2.13 -31.63
N HIS A 539 -2.39 1.51 -31.08
CA HIS A 539 -2.43 0.90 -29.76
C HIS A 539 -2.58 1.96 -28.64
N PRO A 540 -3.73 2.00 -27.94
CA PRO A 540 -4.04 3.12 -27.06
C PRO A 540 -3.15 3.14 -25.80
N GLY A 541 -2.66 1.99 -25.35
CA GLY A 541 -1.73 1.91 -24.21
C GLY A 541 -0.35 2.51 -24.51
N PHE A 542 0.14 2.39 -25.76
CA PHE A 542 1.44 2.97 -26.15
C PHE A 542 1.32 4.48 -26.28
N GLN A 543 0.27 4.94 -26.96
CA GLN A 543 -0.04 6.35 -27.09
C GLN A 543 -0.18 7.02 -25.72
N ARG A 544 -0.94 6.43 -24.79
CA ARG A 544 -1.16 7.00 -23.46
C ARG A 544 0.15 7.13 -22.69
N ASN A 545 0.99 6.10 -22.67
CA ASN A 545 2.28 6.13 -21.99
C ASN A 545 3.26 7.14 -22.61
N PHE A 546 3.21 7.32 -23.92
CA PHE A 546 4.02 8.33 -24.59
C PHE A 546 3.58 9.74 -24.16
N SER A 547 2.27 9.98 -24.08
CA SER A 547 1.72 11.24 -23.56
C SER A 547 2.15 11.54 -22.13
N VAL A 548 2.14 10.53 -21.24
CA VAL A 548 2.59 10.68 -19.85
C VAL A 548 4.07 11.01 -19.77
N ALA A 549 4.92 10.34 -20.56
CA ALA A 549 6.35 10.64 -20.62
C ALA A 549 6.61 12.08 -21.08
N LEU A 550 5.87 12.55 -22.10
CA LEU A 550 5.93 13.94 -22.57
C LEU A 550 5.51 14.92 -21.48
N ASN A 551 4.44 14.65 -20.71
CA ASN A 551 4.05 15.52 -19.61
C ASN A 551 5.15 15.65 -18.54
N ARG A 552 5.81 14.53 -18.17
CA ARG A 552 6.91 14.52 -17.20
C ARG A 552 8.13 15.31 -17.70
N ILE A 553 8.48 15.18 -18.98
CA ILE A 553 9.54 15.98 -19.61
C ILE A 553 9.19 17.47 -19.61
N GLY A 554 7.96 17.81 -20.01
CA GLY A 554 7.46 19.18 -20.03
C GLY A 554 7.51 19.84 -18.64
N ALA A 555 7.22 19.08 -17.58
CA ALA A 555 7.28 19.58 -16.20
C ALA A 555 8.71 19.95 -15.78
N ILE A 556 9.71 19.12 -16.10
CA ILE A 556 11.11 19.44 -15.79
C ILE A 556 11.57 20.67 -16.59
N LEU A 557 11.24 20.74 -17.87
CA LEU A 557 11.59 21.90 -18.72
C LEU A 557 10.94 23.19 -18.21
N PHE A 558 9.69 23.12 -17.76
CA PHE A 558 8.98 24.26 -17.19
C PHE A 558 9.67 24.78 -15.93
N VAL A 559 10.10 23.89 -15.02
CA VAL A 559 10.82 24.32 -13.81
C VAL A 559 12.22 24.84 -14.12
N GLN A 560 12.88 24.29 -15.14
CA GLN A 560 14.14 24.83 -15.66
C GLN A 560 13.97 26.17 -16.40
N ARG A 561 12.74 26.71 -16.49
CA ARG A 561 12.37 27.92 -17.24
C ARG A 561 12.67 27.84 -18.74
N ASP A 562 12.82 26.63 -19.30
CA ASP A 562 12.87 26.39 -20.74
C ASP A 562 11.43 26.29 -21.29
N LEU A 563 10.75 27.44 -21.30
CA LEU A 563 9.32 27.54 -21.63
C LEU A 563 9.02 27.12 -23.07
N GLU A 564 9.92 27.43 -24.01
CA GLU A 564 9.76 27.08 -25.44
C GLU A 564 9.68 25.55 -25.62
N ARG A 565 10.63 24.81 -25.02
CA ARG A 565 10.61 23.36 -25.10
C ARG A 565 9.51 22.74 -24.26
N ALA A 566 9.19 23.32 -23.09
CA ALA A 566 8.06 22.87 -22.27
C ALA A 566 6.74 22.99 -23.05
N HIS A 567 6.50 24.12 -23.71
CA HIS A 567 5.35 24.34 -24.58
C HIS A 567 5.31 23.28 -25.69
N ALA A 568 6.39 23.13 -26.46
CA ALA A 568 6.44 22.17 -27.57
C ALA A 568 6.11 20.74 -27.08
N THR A 569 6.62 20.36 -25.91
CA THR A 569 6.42 19.04 -25.31
C THR A 569 4.97 18.85 -24.82
N TYR A 570 4.39 19.81 -24.10
CA TYR A 570 3.00 19.73 -23.67
C TYR A 570 2.01 19.76 -24.83
N ARG A 571 2.30 20.52 -25.89
CA ARG A 571 1.50 20.49 -27.13
C ARG A 571 1.53 19.11 -27.79
N ALA A 572 2.68 18.44 -27.78
CA ALA A 572 2.79 17.07 -28.29
C ALA A 572 1.99 16.07 -27.43
N SER A 573 2.01 16.19 -26.09
CA SER A 573 1.15 15.38 -25.22
C SER A 573 -0.33 15.62 -25.49
N LEU A 574 -0.74 16.89 -25.61
CA LEU A 574 -2.13 17.26 -25.87
C LEU A 574 -2.66 16.62 -27.15
N ALA A 575 -1.89 16.67 -28.24
CA ALA A 575 -2.28 16.04 -29.51
C ALA A 575 -2.53 14.52 -29.37
N VAL A 576 -1.76 13.84 -28.51
CA VAL A 576 -1.98 12.41 -28.22
C VAL A 576 -3.25 12.20 -27.39
N ALA A 577 -3.47 13.02 -26.37
CA ALA A 577 -4.66 12.94 -25.53
C ALA A 577 -5.96 13.24 -26.33
N GLU A 578 -5.92 14.22 -27.24
CA GLU A 578 -7.03 14.55 -28.14
C GLU A 578 -7.40 13.37 -29.04
N ARG A 579 -6.40 12.70 -29.62
CA ARG A 579 -6.60 11.52 -30.46
C ARG A 579 -7.20 10.35 -29.67
N LEU A 580 -6.68 10.08 -28.47
CA LEU A 580 -7.22 9.02 -27.60
C LEU A 580 -8.66 9.31 -27.17
N HIS A 581 -8.97 10.55 -26.82
CA HIS A 581 -10.33 10.95 -26.47
C HIS A 581 -11.28 10.87 -27.68
N ALA A 582 -10.84 11.28 -28.87
CA ALA A 582 -11.65 11.18 -30.08
C ALA A 582 -11.97 9.72 -30.45
N ALA A 583 -11.01 8.80 -30.28
CA ALA A 583 -11.21 7.38 -30.54
C ALA A 583 -12.08 6.70 -29.47
N TYR A 584 -11.99 7.15 -28.22
CA TYR A 584 -12.66 6.53 -27.07
C TYR A 584 -13.36 7.60 -26.19
N PRO A 585 -14.41 8.27 -26.72
CA PRO A 585 -14.99 9.45 -26.08
C PRO A 585 -15.63 9.19 -24.71
N ASN A 586 -16.04 7.94 -24.45
CA ASN A 586 -16.66 7.52 -23.19
C ASN A 586 -15.66 6.97 -22.15
N ASN A 587 -14.36 6.90 -22.48
CA ASN A 587 -13.35 6.44 -21.54
C ASN A 587 -12.98 7.58 -20.58
N THR A 588 -13.36 7.43 -19.31
CA THR A 588 -13.11 8.44 -18.27
C THR A 588 -11.63 8.67 -17.99
N GLY A 589 -10.78 7.67 -18.21
CA GLY A 589 -9.32 7.81 -18.11
C GLY A 589 -8.75 8.78 -19.16
N TYR A 590 -9.17 8.65 -20.42
CA TYR A 590 -8.70 9.54 -21.48
C TYR A 590 -9.33 10.94 -21.41
N GLN A 591 -10.58 11.05 -20.92
CA GLN A 591 -11.18 12.35 -20.62
C GLN A 591 -10.38 13.12 -19.55
N ARG A 592 -9.92 12.40 -18.51
CA ARG A 592 -9.03 12.95 -17.50
C ARG A 592 -7.69 13.38 -18.12
N ASP A 593 -7.02 12.50 -18.83
CA ASP A 593 -5.71 12.81 -19.44
C ASP A 593 -5.79 14.05 -20.35
N LEU A 594 -6.85 14.17 -21.17
CA LEU A 594 -7.09 15.35 -22.01
C LEU A 594 -7.30 16.63 -21.20
N ALA A 595 -8.10 16.56 -20.13
CA ALA A 595 -8.30 17.70 -19.23
C ALA A 595 -6.96 18.14 -18.61
N TRP A 596 -6.10 17.19 -18.21
CA TRP A 596 -4.79 17.47 -17.64
C TRP A 596 -3.83 18.10 -18.65
N SER A 597 -3.72 17.57 -19.87
CA SER A 597 -2.86 18.16 -20.91
C SER A 597 -3.27 19.61 -21.23
N HIS A 598 -4.56 19.93 -21.22
CA HIS A 598 -5.02 21.33 -21.33
C HIS A 598 -4.58 22.20 -20.15
N ALA A 599 -4.61 21.68 -18.92
CA ALA A 599 -4.17 22.44 -17.74
C ALA A 599 -2.65 22.74 -17.78
N LEU A 600 -1.84 21.76 -18.16
CA LEU A 600 -0.38 21.91 -18.27
C LEU A 600 0.03 22.88 -19.37
N LEU A 601 -0.64 22.82 -20.53
CA LEU A 601 -0.40 23.77 -21.60
C LEU A 601 -0.83 25.20 -21.20
N ALA A 602 -1.92 25.33 -20.43
CA ALA A 602 -2.32 26.64 -19.90
C ALA A 602 -1.31 27.23 -18.89
N ASP A 603 -0.68 26.39 -18.05
CA ASP A 603 0.36 26.81 -17.11
C ASP A 603 1.56 27.42 -17.86
N VAL A 604 2.08 26.73 -18.90
CA VAL A 604 3.21 27.23 -19.70
C VAL A 604 2.85 28.49 -20.49
N LEU A 605 1.65 28.55 -21.09
CA LEU A 605 1.18 29.73 -21.81
C LEU A 605 1.01 30.96 -20.89
N THR A 606 0.65 30.73 -19.63
CA THR A 606 0.60 31.82 -18.64
C THR A 606 2.00 32.34 -18.32
N ALA A 607 2.99 31.45 -18.15
CA ALA A 607 4.38 31.85 -17.97
C ALA A 607 4.96 32.56 -19.21
N GLU A 608 4.51 32.22 -20.41
CA GLU A 608 4.84 32.93 -21.66
C GLU A 608 4.07 34.26 -21.84
N SER A 609 3.23 34.66 -20.87
CA SER A 609 2.33 35.83 -20.97
C SER A 609 1.31 35.78 -22.12
N ARG A 610 1.01 34.59 -22.64
CA ARG A 610 0.01 34.35 -23.70
C ARG A 610 -1.36 34.10 -23.09
N HIS A 611 -1.86 35.11 -22.39
CA HIS A 611 -3.03 35.00 -21.50
C HIS A 611 -4.32 34.55 -22.18
N GLN A 612 -4.55 34.96 -23.43
CA GLN A 612 -5.76 34.57 -24.17
C GLN A 612 -5.78 33.07 -24.47
N GLU A 613 -4.66 32.52 -24.94
CA GLU A 613 -4.54 31.10 -25.24
C GLU A 613 -4.57 30.25 -23.96
N ALA A 614 -3.92 30.73 -22.90
CA ALA A 614 -4.00 30.09 -21.58
C ALA A 614 -5.46 30.01 -21.09
N PHE A 615 -6.24 31.08 -21.26
CA PHE A 615 -7.66 31.11 -20.92
C PHE A 615 -8.47 30.08 -21.72
N ASP A 616 -8.27 30.00 -23.04
CA ASP A 616 -8.99 29.03 -23.88
C ASP A 616 -8.72 27.57 -23.45
N HIS A 617 -7.48 27.26 -23.08
CA HIS A 617 -7.14 25.94 -22.52
C HIS A 617 -7.69 25.71 -21.10
N ARG A 618 -7.69 26.70 -20.21
CA ARG A 618 -8.38 26.60 -18.90
C ARG A 618 -9.88 26.37 -19.05
N ARG A 619 -10.51 27.02 -20.04
CA ARG A 619 -11.92 26.84 -20.37
C ARG A 619 -12.19 25.40 -20.83
N ALA A 620 -11.35 24.85 -21.70
CA ALA A 620 -11.45 23.46 -22.15
C ALA A 620 -11.27 22.45 -20.98
N ASN A 621 -10.25 22.64 -20.15
CA ASN A 621 -10.03 21.83 -18.94
C ASN A 621 -11.26 21.86 -17.99
N THR A 622 -11.81 23.06 -17.73
CA THR A 622 -12.98 23.21 -16.85
C THR A 622 -14.22 22.56 -17.45
N ALA A 623 -14.44 22.69 -18.77
CA ALA A 623 -15.57 22.07 -19.46
C ALA A 623 -15.54 20.54 -19.37
N LEU A 624 -14.38 19.93 -19.66
CA LEU A 624 -14.18 18.47 -19.53
C LEU A 624 -14.39 18.01 -18.08
N THR A 625 -13.81 18.73 -17.12
CA THR A 625 -13.96 18.39 -15.69
C THR A 625 -15.40 18.51 -15.21
N THR A 626 -16.16 19.49 -15.73
CA THR A 626 -17.59 19.65 -15.46
C THR A 626 -18.40 18.45 -15.98
N GLN A 627 -18.13 18.01 -17.22
CA GLN A 627 -18.79 16.85 -17.80
C GLN A 627 -18.51 15.58 -17.00
N MET A 628 -17.25 15.36 -16.61
CA MET A 628 -16.87 14.23 -15.77
C MET A 628 -17.60 14.27 -14.41
N CYS A 629 -17.66 15.43 -13.75
CA CYS A 629 -18.39 15.59 -12.47
C CYS A 629 -19.88 15.31 -12.59
N ALA A 630 -20.51 15.67 -13.72
CA ALA A 630 -21.93 15.42 -13.95
C ALA A 630 -22.23 13.91 -14.09
N ALA A 631 -21.29 13.15 -14.68
CA ALA A 631 -21.41 11.70 -14.82
C ALA A 631 -21.14 10.95 -13.50
N ALA A 632 -20.33 11.50 -12.60
CA ALA A 632 -19.96 10.90 -11.32
C ALA A 632 -20.01 11.91 -10.15
N PRO A 633 -21.21 12.37 -9.74
CA PRO A 633 -21.35 13.44 -8.75
C PRO A 633 -20.88 13.07 -7.35
N GLY A 634 -20.80 11.78 -7.02
CA GLY A 634 -20.35 11.28 -5.71
C GLY A 634 -18.82 11.18 -5.53
N GLU A 635 -18.02 11.40 -6.59
CA GLU A 635 -16.55 11.31 -6.49
C GLU A 635 -15.94 12.60 -5.92
N SER A 636 -15.58 12.57 -4.63
CA SER A 636 -15.00 13.74 -3.93
C SER A 636 -13.72 14.28 -4.62
N ASN A 637 -12.88 13.40 -5.16
CA ASN A 637 -11.67 13.80 -5.90
C ASN A 637 -12.00 14.58 -7.18
N LEU A 638 -13.07 14.19 -7.87
CA LEU A 638 -13.51 14.82 -9.11
C LEU A 638 -14.17 16.18 -8.83
N GLN A 639 -14.99 16.26 -7.78
CA GLN A 639 -15.55 17.52 -7.29
C GLN A 639 -14.45 18.53 -6.91
N ARG A 640 -13.37 18.06 -6.29
CA ARG A 640 -12.20 18.88 -5.95
C ARG A 640 -11.43 19.35 -7.18
N ALA A 641 -11.22 18.46 -8.17
CA ALA A 641 -10.63 18.83 -9.45
C ALA A 641 -11.44 19.93 -10.16
N LEU A 642 -12.78 19.86 -10.09
CA LEU A 642 -13.67 20.89 -10.65
C LEU A 642 -13.53 22.23 -9.92
N ALA A 643 -13.44 22.21 -8.59
CA ALA A 643 -13.24 23.44 -7.82
C ALA A 643 -11.89 24.09 -8.15
N ASN A 644 -10.83 23.30 -8.29
CA ASN A 644 -9.51 23.78 -8.74
C ASN A 644 -9.56 24.35 -10.16
N SER A 645 -10.23 23.67 -11.11
CA SER A 645 -10.33 24.15 -12.49
C SER A 645 -11.05 25.50 -12.57
N TYR A 646 -12.12 25.70 -11.79
CA TYR A 646 -12.81 26.99 -11.71
C TYR A 646 -11.95 28.09 -11.06
N GLN A 647 -11.10 27.75 -10.07
CA GLN A 647 -10.14 28.72 -9.53
C GLN A 647 -9.14 29.13 -10.61
N SER A 648 -8.52 28.17 -11.30
CA SER A 648 -7.54 28.46 -12.35
C SER A 648 -8.14 29.18 -13.57
N LEU A 649 -9.41 28.93 -13.88
CA LEU A 649 -10.16 29.69 -14.90
C LEU A 649 -10.35 31.15 -14.47
N GLY A 650 -10.64 31.39 -13.20
CA GLY A 650 -10.69 32.74 -12.64
C GLY A 650 -9.33 33.44 -12.70
N ASP A 651 -8.25 32.74 -12.38
CA ASP A 651 -6.89 33.27 -12.44
C ASP A 651 -6.52 33.69 -13.87
N ALA A 652 -6.88 32.90 -14.88
CA ALA A 652 -6.64 33.22 -16.29
C ALA A 652 -7.44 34.43 -16.83
N LEU A 653 -8.56 34.78 -16.19
CA LEU A 653 -9.40 35.92 -16.58
C LEU A 653 -8.87 37.27 -16.06
N ILE A 654 -8.07 37.27 -14.99
CA ILE A 654 -7.50 38.49 -14.40
C ILE A 654 -6.58 39.26 -15.37
N PRO A 655 -5.56 38.65 -15.99
CA PRO A 655 -4.67 39.38 -16.91
C PRO A 655 -5.38 39.84 -18.19
N LEU A 656 -6.55 39.27 -18.52
CA LEU A 656 -7.41 39.71 -19.63
C LEU A 656 -8.29 40.92 -19.27
N GLY A 657 -8.24 41.41 -18.03
CA GLY A 657 -9.12 42.49 -17.54
C GLY A 657 -10.57 42.04 -17.31
N HIS A 658 -10.86 40.74 -17.39
CA HIS A 658 -12.22 40.20 -17.28
C HIS A 658 -12.61 39.93 -15.82
N GLY A 659 -12.49 40.93 -14.95
CA GLY A 659 -12.66 40.79 -13.49
C GLY A 659 -14.05 40.26 -13.06
N HIS A 660 -15.12 40.64 -13.78
CA HIS A 660 -16.47 40.11 -13.51
C HIS A 660 -16.56 38.61 -13.81
N GLY A 661 -15.93 38.15 -14.89
CA GLY A 661 -15.85 36.73 -15.22
C GLY A 661 -15.01 35.95 -14.21
N ALA A 662 -13.87 36.52 -13.78
CA ALA A 662 -13.03 35.91 -12.76
C ALA A 662 -13.78 35.71 -11.44
N LEU A 663 -14.52 36.74 -11.01
CA LEU A 663 -15.35 36.67 -9.81
C LEU A 663 -16.45 35.61 -9.92
N ALA A 664 -17.08 35.45 -11.09
CA ALA A 664 -18.07 34.40 -11.32
C ALA A 664 -17.45 33.01 -11.18
N ALA A 665 -16.27 32.78 -11.79
CA ALA A 665 -15.56 31.51 -11.69
C ALA A 665 -15.14 31.17 -10.24
N TYR A 666 -14.58 32.14 -9.50
CA TYR A 666 -14.24 31.94 -8.09
C TYR A 666 -15.45 31.64 -7.21
N ARG A 667 -16.60 32.26 -7.48
CA ARG A 667 -17.84 31.98 -6.73
C ARG A 667 -18.35 30.56 -6.95
N VAL A 668 -18.24 30.03 -8.18
CA VAL A 668 -18.58 28.62 -8.45
C VAL A 668 -17.65 27.70 -7.68
N SER A 669 -16.33 27.96 -7.71
CA SER A 669 -15.34 27.22 -6.92
C SER A 669 -15.64 27.27 -5.42
N LEU A 670 -15.93 28.45 -4.88
CA LEU A 670 -16.29 28.64 -3.47
C LEU A 670 -17.57 27.89 -3.09
N GLY A 671 -18.59 27.85 -3.96
CA GLY A 671 -19.81 27.09 -3.73
C GLY A 671 -19.57 25.58 -3.67
N LEU A 672 -18.65 25.05 -4.50
CA LEU A 672 -18.21 23.65 -4.42
C LEU A 672 -17.50 23.38 -3.10
N VAL A 673 -16.56 24.25 -2.71
CA VAL A 673 -15.81 24.16 -1.45
C VAL A 673 -16.74 24.20 -0.24
N GLN A 674 -17.69 25.14 -0.21
CA GLN A 674 -18.64 25.28 0.90
C GLN A 674 -19.52 24.04 1.05
N ARG A 675 -20.04 23.50 -0.06
CA ARG A 675 -20.84 22.26 -0.03
C ARG A 675 -20.01 21.08 0.50
N ALA A 676 -18.76 20.96 0.05
CA ALA A 676 -17.86 19.90 0.51
C ALA A 676 -17.52 20.03 2.00
N LEU A 677 -17.17 21.23 2.48
CA LEU A 677 -16.88 21.48 3.91
C LEU A 677 -18.12 21.32 4.79
N SER A 678 -19.32 21.62 4.28
CA SER A 678 -20.58 21.42 5.02
C SER A 678 -20.92 19.92 5.17
N ALA A 679 -20.57 19.10 4.17
CA ALA A 679 -20.77 17.65 4.21
C ALA A 679 -19.67 16.91 4.99
N ASN A 680 -18.44 17.45 5.00
CA ASN A 680 -17.28 16.88 5.67
C ASN A 680 -16.27 17.99 6.03
N ASN A 681 -16.40 18.55 7.24
CA ASN A 681 -15.62 19.71 7.69
C ASN A 681 -14.14 19.40 8.02
N GLN A 682 -13.63 18.21 7.68
CA GLN A 682 -12.31 17.72 8.07
C GLN A 682 -11.35 17.42 6.91
N ASP A 683 -11.76 17.64 5.64
CA ASP A 683 -10.87 17.46 4.48
C ASP A 683 -9.90 18.67 4.33
N PRO A 684 -8.58 18.50 4.55
CA PRO A 684 -7.63 19.60 4.50
C PRO A 684 -7.49 20.23 3.11
N ALA A 685 -7.80 19.49 2.04
CA ALA A 685 -7.68 20.01 0.67
C ALA A 685 -8.79 21.02 0.36
N TRP A 686 -10.01 20.77 0.85
CA TRP A 686 -11.10 21.74 0.78
C TRP A 686 -10.84 22.97 1.66
N ASN A 687 -10.18 22.79 2.81
CA ASN A 687 -9.75 23.90 3.67
C ASN A 687 -8.64 24.75 3.03
N GLN A 688 -7.65 24.13 2.38
CA GLN A 688 -6.59 24.84 1.66
C GLN A 688 -7.17 25.63 0.49
N LEU A 689 -8.07 25.02 -0.30
CA LEU A 689 -8.74 25.68 -1.41
C LEU A 689 -9.60 26.86 -0.94
N SER A 690 -10.28 26.72 0.21
CA SER A 690 -10.99 27.82 0.85
C SER A 690 -10.05 28.99 1.20
N ARG A 691 -8.88 28.70 1.80
CA ARG A 691 -7.88 29.70 2.18
C ARG A 691 -7.29 30.44 0.97
N THR A 692 -7.13 29.79 -0.18
CA THR A 692 -6.62 30.44 -1.40
C THR A 692 -7.69 31.25 -2.14
N LEU A 693 -8.94 30.79 -2.13
CA LEU A 693 -10.05 31.45 -2.84
C LEU A 693 -10.47 32.78 -2.21
N LEU A 694 -10.53 32.87 -0.88
CA LEU A 694 -11.03 34.07 -0.20
C LEU A 694 -10.20 35.33 -0.50
N PRO A 695 -8.84 35.29 -0.46
CA PRO A 695 -8.01 36.41 -0.89
C PRO A 695 -8.20 36.76 -2.36
N LYS A 696 -8.31 35.77 -3.26
CA LYS A 696 -8.52 35.99 -4.70
C LYS A 696 -9.84 36.73 -4.95
N ILE A 697 -10.94 36.28 -4.35
CA ILE A 697 -12.25 36.94 -4.42
C ILE A 697 -12.17 38.38 -3.90
N ARG A 698 -11.54 38.59 -2.74
CA ARG A 698 -11.35 39.92 -2.15
C ARG A 698 -10.59 40.84 -3.10
N ASN A 699 -9.46 40.38 -3.64
CA ASN A 699 -8.61 41.18 -4.52
C ASN A 699 -9.33 41.54 -5.82
N THR A 700 -10.06 40.60 -6.43
CA THR A 700 -10.87 40.87 -7.62
C THR A 700 -11.99 41.87 -7.35
N LEU A 701 -12.66 41.79 -6.20
CA LEU A 701 -13.67 42.79 -5.81
C LEU A 701 -13.07 44.18 -5.62
N LEU A 702 -11.86 44.29 -5.05
CA LEU A 702 -11.15 45.55 -4.92
C LEU A 702 -10.75 46.13 -6.28
N LEU A 703 -10.24 45.30 -7.20
CA LEU A 703 -9.93 45.70 -8.57
C LEU A 703 -11.18 46.23 -9.30
N LEU A 704 -12.31 45.53 -9.20
CA LEU A 704 -13.57 45.97 -9.81
C LEU A 704 -14.09 47.28 -9.22
N ARG A 705 -13.86 47.53 -7.92
CA ARG A 705 -14.23 48.78 -7.25
C ARG A 705 -13.35 49.95 -7.66
N GLN A 706 -12.06 49.73 -7.90
CA GLN A 706 -11.12 50.75 -8.35
C GLN A 706 -11.29 51.10 -9.84
N GLY A 707 -11.80 50.17 -10.65
CA GLY A 707 -12.13 50.39 -12.06
C GLY A 707 -13.53 50.94 -12.33
N ALA A 708 -14.39 51.06 -11.31
CA ALA A 708 -15.71 51.67 -11.47
C ALA A 708 -15.57 53.21 -11.56
N PRO A 709 -16.17 53.88 -12.56
CA PRO A 709 -16.18 55.33 -12.57
C PRO A 709 -16.81 55.84 -11.27
N ALA A 710 -16.16 56.80 -10.62
CA ALA A 710 -16.71 57.45 -9.43
C ALA A 710 -18.09 58.01 -9.79
N SER A 711 -19.14 57.44 -9.20
CA SER A 711 -20.51 57.94 -9.27
C SER A 711 -20.73 59.06 -8.29
#